data_AF-A0A379I5E7-F1
#
_entry.id   AF-A0A379I5E7-F1
#
_cell.length_a   1.000
_cell.length_b   1.000
_cell.length_c   1.000
_cell.angle_alpha   90.00
_cell.angle_beta   90.00
_cell.angle_gamma   90.00
#
_symmetry.space_group_name_H-M   'P 1'
#
loop_
_entity.id
_entity.type
_entity.pdbx_description
1 polymer ?
#
loop_
_entity_poly.entity_id
_entity_poly.type
_entity_poly.pdbx_seq_one_letter_code
_entity_poly.pdbx_strand_id
1 'polypeptide(L)'
;MRIGLLSSLTLALCAGVSLQAQASGDDSCYPDWRVSQDSLTACSNMPFLSPGNDSRTNLRLLLAAKKNAPLTPNALGEDDLAQGFGPVPFPVYRLVPHPPAGQAPEEQGAELAQLLASLGIQREDTAVAGDQFLWGEGSRCRSNNVQSATDFARQVSKADVPANERVLLANARLKLLTTCDWQGDVLLEPQLIASTQGRELSTYLLAASDFYSGRFAHAERGFAAVTLTTLPWLKETAVYMIARASLNHAQENAFDEYGLPQREAVDKPALEEAEHRFLSYLNTYPQGEYAASARGLLRRVHWLAGDAGKLADDYAWQLTEATDAERNASIDELVEETDNKLLTRYAETIRNPLLLAVNDLMWMRANNPPKLTRATLDGQKAAFANEPALYDYLQAAFALYVEHQPEQALNHLPPALPASLDYLAFSQQTLRGLALEARQDWKGAEALWLQLLPLARQPLQRDQLELALAMNYERSGQLAKVFAADSPIQSKQVRYILLRSVAGPELLRQQITQASDPLERSTAQFVLLYKDLLRSQFATFAEDLQQLPASPAADKIGTSLGYVYDGGQALTLFRWSGDKAASGYTCATIAQTASTLQNDPKDPHGLNCLGEFILRNGLDSMPLEEARSAGSLGSTASGFSGETFSRLEGYQQVIANPKAPRDDKAYALFRAINCYAPSGYNSCGGEDVDKAVRKGWFRQLKSGFADTQWGKSLQYYW
;
A
#
# COMPACT_ATOMS: atom_id res chain seq x y z
N MET A 1 -38.10 -7.89 39.80
CA MET A 1 -39.58 -8.00 39.78
C MET A 1 -40.06 -7.49 38.42
N ARG A 2 -40.80 -8.33 37.69
CA ARG A 2 -41.57 -8.10 36.44
C ARG A 2 -40.85 -7.74 35.13
N ILE A 3 -40.92 -8.75 34.25
CA ILE A 3 -40.75 -8.79 32.80
C ILE A 3 -41.79 -7.89 32.11
N GLY A 4 -41.37 -7.17 31.08
CA GLY A 4 -42.23 -6.55 30.08
C GLY A 4 -41.78 -6.96 28.67
N LEU A 5 -42.49 -7.93 28.09
CA LEU A 5 -42.43 -8.32 26.68
C LEU A 5 -43.00 -7.20 25.81
N LEU A 6 -42.21 -6.65 24.90
CA LEU A 6 -42.52 -5.84 23.71
C LEU A 6 -41.16 -5.68 23.00
N SER A 7 -40.88 -6.06 21.76
CA SER A 7 -41.73 -6.34 20.61
C SER A 7 -40.91 -7.15 19.59
N SER A 8 -41.31 -8.38 19.30
CA SER A 8 -40.80 -9.19 18.19
C SER A 8 -41.19 -8.64 16.80
N LEU A 9 -41.86 -7.47 16.75
CA LEU A 9 -42.21 -6.77 15.52
C LEU A 9 -41.13 -5.81 15.01
N THR A 10 -40.14 -5.43 15.83
CA THR A 10 -39.04 -4.55 15.39
C THR A 10 -37.96 -5.30 14.61
N LEU A 11 -37.79 -6.62 14.84
CA LEU A 11 -36.85 -7.44 14.08
C LEU A 11 -37.35 -7.77 12.66
N ALA A 12 -38.65 -7.68 12.39
CA ALA A 12 -39.23 -7.98 11.07
C ALA A 12 -39.28 -6.75 10.13
N LEU A 13 -39.25 -5.52 10.66
CA LEU A 13 -39.22 -4.29 9.85
C LEU A 13 -37.81 -3.82 9.47
N CYS A 14 -36.75 -4.33 10.10
CA CYS A 14 -35.36 -4.03 9.71
C CYS A 14 -34.81 -4.93 8.59
N ALA A 15 -35.55 -5.98 8.19
CA ALA A 15 -35.13 -6.87 7.09
C ALA A 15 -35.60 -6.39 5.70
N GLY A 16 -36.43 -5.33 5.63
CA GLY A 16 -37.00 -4.80 4.39
C GLY A 16 -36.38 -3.49 3.89
N VAL A 17 -35.41 -2.95 4.62
CA VAL A 17 -34.61 -1.80 4.18
C VAL A 17 -33.15 -2.25 4.19
N SER A 18 -32.80 -3.07 3.21
CA SER A 18 -31.42 -3.19 2.75
C SER A 18 -31.03 -1.83 2.19
N LEU A 19 -30.74 -0.86 3.07
CA LEU A 19 -29.70 0.11 2.73
C LEU A 19 -28.54 -0.76 2.28
N GLN A 20 -28.13 -0.61 1.01
CA GLN A 20 -26.90 -1.20 0.56
C GLN A 20 -25.89 -0.88 1.64
N ALA A 21 -25.43 -1.93 2.35
CA ALA A 21 -24.17 -1.84 3.02
C ALA A 21 -23.25 -1.32 1.92
N GLN A 22 -22.83 -0.06 2.07
CA GLN A 22 -21.65 0.43 1.39
C GLN A 22 -20.56 -0.45 1.98
N ALA A 23 -20.43 -1.66 1.43
CA ALA A 23 -19.26 -2.49 1.57
C ALA A 23 -18.11 -1.52 1.37
N SER A 24 -17.17 -1.49 2.33
CA SER A 24 -15.95 -0.70 2.19
C SER A 24 -15.50 -0.86 0.75
N GLY A 25 -15.45 0.24 0.00
CA GLY A 25 -14.82 0.17 -1.32
C GLY A 25 -13.46 -0.44 -1.07
N ASP A 26 -13.16 -1.56 -1.73
CA ASP A 26 -11.82 -2.14 -1.64
C ASP A 26 -10.87 -0.99 -1.97
N ASP A 27 -9.97 -0.66 -1.03
CA ASP A 27 -8.90 0.32 -1.25
C ASP A 27 -8.00 -0.26 -2.35
N SER A 28 -8.41 -0.03 -3.58
CA SER A 28 -7.78 -0.62 -4.75
C SER A 28 -6.51 0.16 -5.04
N CYS A 29 -5.40 -0.58 -5.04
CA CYS A 29 -4.06 -0.02 -5.14
C CYS A 29 -3.49 -0.38 -6.51
N TYR A 30 -3.24 0.62 -7.36
CA TYR A 30 -2.72 0.40 -8.71
C TYR A 30 -1.40 1.15 -8.94
N PRO A 31 -0.46 0.56 -9.69
CA PRO A 31 0.81 1.20 -9.98
C PRO A 31 0.65 2.32 -11.01
N ASP A 32 1.22 3.45 -10.67
CA ASP A 32 1.51 4.54 -11.59
C ASP A 32 2.99 4.46 -12.01
N TRP A 33 3.21 4.05 -13.24
CA TRP A 33 4.51 3.78 -13.84
C TRP A 33 5.28 5.07 -14.21
N ARG A 34 5.40 6.01 -13.27
CA ARG A 34 6.14 7.27 -13.37
C ARG A 34 7.28 7.28 -12.37
N VAL A 35 8.54 7.46 -12.79
CA VAL A 35 9.67 7.61 -11.86
C VAL A 35 9.62 8.91 -11.06
N SER A 36 9.27 10.03 -11.70
CA SER A 36 9.20 11.35 -11.07
C SER A 36 7.75 11.65 -10.69
N GLN A 37 7.49 11.80 -9.39
CA GLN A 37 6.18 12.14 -8.85
C GLN A 37 6.34 13.07 -7.65
N ASP A 38 5.47 14.08 -7.57
CA ASP A 38 5.37 15.05 -6.48
C ASP A 38 4.05 14.93 -5.72
N SER A 39 3.16 14.03 -6.10
CA SER A 39 1.92 13.70 -5.39
C SER A 39 2.08 12.43 -4.56
N LEU A 40 1.53 12.40 -3.35
CA LEU A 40 1.51 11.17 -2.54
C LEU A 40 0.68 10.09 -3.24
N THR A 41 1.33 8.97 -3.55
CA THR A 41 0.67 7.75 -4.00
C THR A 41 1.17 6.58 -3.17
N ALA A 42 0.41 6.15 -2.16
CA ALA A 42 0.79 5.02 -1.30
C ALA A 42 1.07 3.72 -2.08
N CYS A 43 0.53 3.63 -3.29
CA CYS A 43 0.67 2.52 -4.23
C CYS A 43 1.89 2.60 -5.13
N SER A 44 2.52 3.77 -5.30
CA SER A 44 3.57 3.96 -6.32
C SER A 44 4.85 4.56 -5.74
N ASN A 45 5.38 3.91 -4.72
CA ASN A 45 6.66 4.28 -4.12
C ASN A 45 7.84 3.91 -5.02
N MET A 46 8.92 4.64 -4.82
CA MET A 46 10.19 4.49 -5.51
C MET A 46 11.34 4.22 -4.55
N PRO A 47 12.39 3.48 -4.96
CA PRO A 47 13.53 3.16 -4.11
C PRO A 47 14.57 4.29 -4.06
N PHE A 48 14.12 5.53 -4.11
CA PHE A 48 14.91 6.73 -3.90
C PHE A 48 14.07 7.76 -3.14
N LEU A 49 14.72 8.66 -2.40
CA LEU A 49 14.04 9.74 -1.68
C LEU A 49 13.22 10.55 -2.68
N SER A 50 11.94 10.79 -2.39
CA SER A 50 11.06 11.49 -3.32
C SER A 50 9.88 12.12 -2.57
N PRO A 51 9.41 13.32 -2.96
CA PRO A 51 8.19 13.90 -2.39
C PRO A 51 6.96 12.99 -2.56
N GLY A 52 6.84 12.28 -3.69
CA GLY A 52 5.70 11.41 -4.00
C GLY A 52 5.64 10.10 -3.21
N ASN A 53 6.72 9.70 -2.54
CA ASN A 53 6.73 8.50 -1.70
C ASN A 53 5.87 8.66 -0.44
N ASP A 54 5.36 7.54 0.05
CA ASP A 54 4.92 7.39 1.45
C ASP A 54 6.08 7.75 2.39
N SER A 55 5.79 8.46 3.47
CA SER A 55 6.78 8.93 4.44
C SER A 55 7.56 7.77 5.05
N ARG A 56 6.90 6.62 5.26
CA ARG A 56 7.52 5.39 5.75
C ARG A 56 8.55 4.85 4.76
N THR A 57 8.30 4.96 3.45
CA THR A 57 9.28 4.60 2.43
C THR A 57 10.50 5.50 2.52
N ASN A 58 10.33 6.83 2.54
CA ASN A 58 11.45 7.77 2.66
C ASN A 58 12.26 7.53 3.95
N LEU A 59 11.59 7.31 5.08
CA LEU A 59 12.26 6.99 6.34
C LEU A 59 13.08 5.70 6.24
N ARG A 60 12.51 4.61 5.70
CA ARG A 60 13.22 3.34 5.51
C ARG A 60 14.43 3.47 4.57
N LEU A 61 14.33 4.27 3.51
CA LEU A 61 15.45 4.54 2.61
C LEU A 61 16.60 5.25 3.32
N LEU A 62 16.31 6.22 4.21
CA LEU A 62 17.33 6.89 5.01
C LEU A 62 17.96 5.94 6.04
N LEU A 63 17.17 5.09 6.70
CA LEU A 63 17.68 4.08 7.63
C LEU A 63 18.59 3.05 6.92
N ALA A 64 18.23 2.67 5.70
CA ALA A 64 19.05 1.79 4.87
C ALA A 64 20.34 2.46 4.41
N ALA A 65 20.31 3.74 4.05
CA ALA A 65 21.52 4.52 3.74
C ALA A 65 22.47 4.62 4.95
N LYS A 66 21.92 4.79 6.16
CA LYS A 66 22.69 4.80 7.43
C LYS A 66 23.08 3.41 7.94
N LYS A 67 22.66 2.33 7.26
CA LYS A 67 22.89 0.92 7.63
C LYS A 67 22.25 0.50 8.97
N ASN A 68 21.22 1.23 9.41
CA ASN A 68 20.46 0.88 10.61
C ASN A 68 19.43 -0.22 10.35
N ALA A 69 18.80 -0.20 9.17
CA ALA A 69 17.87 -1.23 8.74
C ALA A 69 17.93 -1.38 7.21
N PRO A 70 18.21 -2.58 6.66
CA PRO A 70 18.17 -2.78 5.22
C PRO A 70 16.74 -2.63 4.69
N LEU A 71 16.60 -2.22 3.42
CA LEU A 71 15.31 -2.28 2.75
C LEU A 71 15.02 -3.73 2.34
N THR A 72 13.97 -4.33 2.87
CA THR A 72 13.61 -5.74 2.61
C THR A 72 12.21 -5.85 2.01
N PRO A 73 12.03 -5.52 0.71
CA PRO A 73 10.73 -5.62 0.08
C PRO A 73 10.28 -7.08 -0.06
N ASN A 74 9.05 -7.37 0.34
CA ASN A 74 8.39 -8.65 0.11
C ASN A 74 8.33 -8.95 -1.41
N ALA A 75 8.42 -10.22 -1.79
CA ALA A 75 8.23 -10.64 -3.18
C ALA A 75 6.82 -10.30 -3.67
N LEU A 76 6.67 -10.12 -4.99
CA LEU A 76 5.36 -9.93 -5.61
C LEU A 76 4.57 -11.25 -5.55
N GLY A 77 3.35 -11.21 -5.03
CA GLY A 77 2.37 -12.28 -5.10
C GLY A 77 1.55 -12.26 -6.40
N GLU A 78 0.66 -13.23 -6.56
CA GLU A 78 -0.25 -13.30 -7.71
C GLU A 78 -1.17 -12.08 -7.79
N ASP A 79 -1.67 -11.61 -6.64
CA ASP A 79 -2.56 -10.44 -6.57
C ASP A 79 -1.82 -9.15 -7.00
N ASP A 80 -0.56 -8.97 -6.59
CA ASP A 80 0.25 -7.82 -7.01
C ASP A 80 0.39 -7.81 -8.55
N LEU A 81 0.68 -8.98 -9.13
CA LEU A 81 0.80 -9.14 -10.58
C LEU A 81 -0.55 -8.93 -11.29
N ALA A 82 -1.66 -9.37 -10.70
CA ALA A 82 -3.01 -9.16 -11.23
C ALA A 82 -3.45 -7.68 -11.18
N GLN A 83 -2.94 -6.90 -10.22
CA GLN A 83 -3.10 -5.44 -10.15
C GLN A 83 -2.20 -4.68 -11.15
N GLY A 84 -1.26 -5.39 -11.78
CA GLY A 84 -0.34 -4.81 -12.75
C GLY A 84 0.96 -4.30 -12.14
N PHE A 85 1.30 -4.66 -10.90
CA PHE A 85 2.59 -4.31 -10.30
C PHE A 85 3.75 -5.04 -10.96
N GLY A 86 4.88 -4.34 -11.03
CA GLY A 86 6.21 -4.93 -11.11
C GLY A 86 7.00 -4.66 -9.83
N PRO A 87 8.32 -4.90 -9.83
CA PRO A 87 9.13 -4.64 -8.65
C PRO A 87 9.14 -3.16 -8.25
N VAL A 88 9.11 -2.26 -9.23
CA VAL A 88 9.03 -0.80 -9.09
C VAL A 88 8.12 -0.25 -10.21
N PRO A 89 7.19 0.68 -9.92
CA PRO A 89 6.83 1.21 -8.60
C PRO A 89 6.24 0.14 -7.67
N PHE A 90 6.24 0.39 -6.36
CA PHE A 90 5.73 -0.57 -5.38
C PHE A 90 4.80 0.06 -4.32
N PRO A 91 3.82 -0.71 -3.82
CA PRO A 91 2.98 -0.26 -2.72
C PRO A 91 3.70 -0.41 -1.39
N VAL A 92 3.41 0.48 -0.45
CA VAL A 92 4.12 0.58 0.84
C VAL A 92 4.04 -0.70 1.68
N TYR A 93 2.97 -1.49 1.56
CA TYR A 93 2.83 -2.77 2.27
C TYR A 93 3.92 -3.78 1.92
N ARG A 94 4.57 -3.65 0.76
CA ARG A 94 5.72 -4.51 0.42
C ARG A 94 6.92 -4.26 1.33
N LEU A 95 6.97 -3.14 2.06
CA LEU A 95 8.02 -2.85 3.04
C LEU A 95 7.64 -3.22 4.47
N VAL A 96 6.40 -3.67 4.71
CA VAL A 96 5.97 -4.15 6.03
C VAL A 96 6.30 -5.64 6.12
N PRO A 97 7.07 -6.10 7.12
CA PRO A 97 7.32 -7.52 7.28
C PRO A 97 6.00 -8.25 7.50
N HIS A 98 5.86 -9.42 6.89
CA HIS A 98 4.81 -10.33 7.30
C HIS A 98 5.11 -10.73 8.76
N PRO A 99 4.13 -10.62 9.67
CA PRO A 99 4.35 -11.12 11.02
C PRO A 99 4.79 -12.57 10.90
N PRO A 100 5.91 -12.99 11.53
CA PRO A 100 6.22 -14.40 11.60
C PRO A 100 4.99 -15.10 12.20
N ALA A 101 4.58 -16.22 11.59
CA ALA A 101 3.53 -17.05 12.17
C ALA A 101 3.88 -17.24 13.65
N GLY A 102 3.03 -16.71 14.52
CA GLY A 102 3.40 -16.34 15.89
C GLY A 102 4.19 -17.45 16.57
N GLN A 103 5.27 -17.09 17.28
CA GLN A 103 5.87 -18.01 18.24
C GLN A 103 4.73 -18.58 19.10
N ALA A 104 4.60 -19.91 19.12
CA ALA A 104 3.48 -20.56 19.76
C ALA A 104 3.42 -20.11 21.23
N PRO A 105 2.24 -19.73 21.75
CA PRO A 105 2.03 -19.43 23.17
C PRO A 105 2.45 -20.56 24.12
N GLU A 106 2.73 -21.75 23.59
CA GLU A 106 3.06 -22.98 24.30
C GLU A 106 4.40 -22.91 25.06
N GLU A 107 5.43 -22.20 24.58
CA GLU A 107 6.73 -22.15 25.28
C GLU A 107 6.72 -21.26 26.53
N GLN A 108 5.95 -20.17 26.52
CA GLN A 108 5.91 -19.17 27.61
C GLN A 108 5.16 -19.67 28.85
N GLY A 109 4.21 -20.60 28.68
CA GLY A 109 3.45 -21.21 29.79
C GLY A 109 4.21 -22.28 30.56
N ALA A 110 5.24 -22.89 29.95
CA ALA A 110 5.93 -24.06 30.50
C ALA A 110 6.73 -23.75 31.78
N GLU A 111 7.46 -22.63 31.81
CA GLU A 111 8.23 -22.25 33.00
C GLU A 111 7.31 -21.91 34.18
N LEU A 112 6.25 -21.13 33.94
CA LEU A 112 5.28 -20.82 34.98
C LEU A 112 4.68 -22.10 35.56
N ALA A 113 4.29 -23.04 34.71
CA ALA A 113 3.77 -24.33 35.15
C ALA A 113 4.77 -25.10 36.02
N GLN A 114 6.06 -25.09 35.66
CA GLN A 114 7.12 -25.73 36.45
C GLN A 114 7.30 -25.06 37.82
N LEU A 115 7.33 -23.72 37.87
CA LEU A 115 7.42 -22.96 39.12
C LEU A 115 6.22 -23.24 40.03
N LEU A 116 5.00 -23.27 39.48
CA LEU A 116 3.78 -23.58 40.23
C LEU A 116 3.75 -25.03 40.74
N ALA A 117 4.17 -25.98 39.90
CA ALA A 117 4.26 -27.40 40.28
C ALA A 117 5.20 -27.62 41.47
N SER A 118 6.31 -26.87 41.54
CA SER A 118 7.23 -26.92 42.69
C SER A 118 6.60 -26.46 44.02
N LEU A 119 5.50 -25.70 43.94
CA LEU A 119 4.72 -25.22 45.08
C LEU A 119 3.46 -26.06 45.34
N GLY A 120 3.22 -27.13 44.54
CA GLY A 120 2.00 -27.92 44.61
C GLY A 120 0.74 -27.19 44.12
N ILE A 121 0.89 -26.15 43.30
CA ILE A 121 -0.23 -25.35 42.76
C ILE A 121 -0.56 -25.83 41.35
N GLN A 122 -1.84 -26.09 41.08
CA GLN A 122 -2.35 -26.30 39.74
C GLN A 122 -3.06 -25.03 39.24
N ARG A 123 -2.73 -24.62 38.01
CA ARG A 123 -3.41 -23.50 37.36
C ARG A 123 -4.70 -24.01 36.73
N GLU A 124 -5.84 -23.71 37.36
CA GLU A 124 -7.17 -24.14 36.89
C GLU A 124 -7.67 -23.31 35.70
N ASP A 125 -7.35 -22.00 35.66
CA ASP A 125 -7.78 -21.07 34.61
C ASP A 125 -6.57 -20.57 33.79
N THR A 126 -6.63 -20.76 32.48
CA THR A 126 -5.62 -20.31 31.53
C THR A 126 -5.89 -18.92 30.98
N ALA A 127 -7.08 -18.35 31.24
CA ALA A 127 -7.40 -16.99 30.83
C ALA A 127 -6.47 -15.97 31.47
N VAL A 128 -6.16 -14.93 30.69
CA VAL A 128 -5.27 -13.84 31.05
C VAL A 128 -5.94 -12.57 30.56
N ALA A 129 -6.12 -11.59 31.45
CA ALA A 129 -6.81 -10.35 31.12
C ALA A 129 -6.08 -9.55 30.02
N GLY A 130 -4.75 -9.64 29.98
CA GLY A 130 -3.93 -9.01 28.94
C GLY A 130 -4.20 -9.51 27.52
N ASP A 131 -4.70 -10.73 27.36
CA ASP A 131 -4.96 -11.35 26.04
C ASP A 131 -6.27 -10.86 25.40
N GLN A 132 -7.10 -10.14 26.15
CA GLN A 132 -8.34 -9.53 25.64
C GLN A 132 -8.09 -8.28 24.78
N PHE A 133 -6.87 -7.73 24.82
CA PHE A 133 -6.51 -6.48 24.17
C PHE A 133 -5.76 -6.76 22.86
N LEU A 134 -6.04 -5.95 21.83
CA LEU A 134 -5.40 -6.09 20.53
C LEU A 134 -3.90 -5.76 20.62
N TRP A 135 -3.13 -6.34 19.70
CA TRP A 135 -1.73 -5.95 19.54
C TRP A 135 -1.66 -4.48 19.11
N GLY A 136 -0.80 -3.69 19.76
CA GLY A 136 -0.72 -2.22 19.59
C GLY A 136 -1.72 -1.43 20.45
N GLU A 137 -2.68 -2.08 21.10
CA GLU A 137 -3.59 -1.41 22.02
C GLU A 137 -2.83 -0.97 23.29
N GLY A 138 -2.91 0.33 23.59
CA GLY A 138 -2.16 0.99 24.66
C GLY A 138 -2.66 0.72 26.09
N SER A 139 -3.30 -0.42 26.34
CA SER A 139 -3.92 -0.76 27.62
C SER A 139 -2.86 -1.15 28.67
N ARG A 140 -3.00 -0.61 29.88
CA ARG A 140 -2.17 -0.97 31.05
C ARG A 140 -2.19 -2.48 31.33
N CYS A 141 -3.28 -3.15 30.97
CA CYS A 141 -3.50 -4.55 31.27
C CYS A 141 -2.77 -5.51 30.34
N ARG A 142 -2.22 -5.05 29.21
CA ARG A 142 -1.34 -5.89 28.38
C ARG A 142 -0.10 -6.38 29.13
N SER A 143 0.34 -5.66 30.18
CA SER A 143 1.42 -6.13 31.05
C SER A 143 0.98 -7.18 32.06
N ASN A 144 -0.32 -7.45 32.21
CA ASN A 144 -0.83 -8.52 33.07
C ASN A 144 -0.89 -9.82 32.27
N ASN A 145 0.28 -10.41 32.03
CA ASN A 145 0.44 -11.57 31.17
C ASN A 145 1.21 -12.72 31.86
N VAL A 146 1.27 -13.88 31.20
CA VAL A 146 1.97 -15.08 31.71
C VAL A 146 3.40 -14.76 32.11
N GLN A 147 4.16 -14.05 31.27
CA GLN A 147 5.56 -13.71 31.56
C GLN A 147 5.71 -12.91 32.87
N SER A 148 4.89 -11.87 33.07
CA SER A 148 4.92 -11.08 34.29
C SER A 148 4.55 -11.87 35.56
N ALA A 149 3.77 -12.95 35.43
CA ALA A 149 3.50 -13.88 36.53
C ALA A 149 4.66 -14.85 36.76
N THR A 150 5.31 -15.33 35.69
CA THR A 150 6.55 -16.13 35.76
C THR A 150 7.64 -15.36 36.50
N ASP A 151 7.86 -14.09 36.14
CA ASP A 151 8.89 -13.25 36.75
C ASP A 151 8.64 -13.07 38.26
N PHE A 152 7.39 -12.84 38.66
CA PHE A 152 7.00 -12.75 40.06
C PHE A 152 7.21 -14.08 40.80
N ALA A 153 6.74 -15.20 40.23
CA ALA A 153 6.92 -16.53 40.83
C ALA A 153 8.40 -16.88 41.02
N ARG A 154 9.26 -16.48 40.08
CA ARG A 154 10.72 -16.61 40.18
C ARG A 154 11.32 -15.82 41.34
N GLN A 155 10.75 -14.67 41.70
CA GLN A 155 11.21 -13.94 42.88
C GLN A 155 10.69 -14.55 44.19
N VAL A 156 9.45 -15.05 44.21
CA VAL A 156 8.90 -15.76 45.37
C VAL A 156 9.76 -16.99 45.73
N SER A 157 10.30 -17.70 44.74
CA SER A 157 11.16 -18.86 44.99
C SER A 157 12.55 -18.49 45.53
N LYS A 158 13.06 -17.30 45.19
CA LYS A 158 14.34 -16.74 45.66
C LYS A 158 14.25 -16.04 47.01
N ALA A 159 13.05 -15.59 47.40
CA ALA A 159 12.84 -14.84 48.63
C ALA A 159 12.93 -15.73 49.89
N ASP A 160 13.40 -15.13 50.98
CA ASP A 160 13.41 -15.70 52.33
C ASP A 160 12.00 -15.65 52.93
N VAL A 161 11.16 -16.56 52.43
CA VAL A 161 9.72 -16.65 52.71
C VAL A 161 9.37 -18.11 53.01
N PRO A 162 8.64 -18.39 54.11
CA PRO A 162 8.16 -19.73 54.45
C PRO A 162 7.34 -20.40 53.33
N ALA A 163 7.38 -21.74 53.25
CA ALA A 163 6.71 -22.49 52.18
C ALA A 163 5.20 -22.19 52.06
N ASN A 164 4.50 -22.03 53.17
CA ASN A 164 3.08 -21.67 53.20
C ASN A 164 2.83 -20.26 52.62
N GLU A 165 3.70 -19.29 52.93
CA GLU A 165 3.58 -17.93 52.40
C GLU A 165 3.90 -17.87 50.90
N ARG A 166 4.85 -18.69 50.40
CA ARG A 166 5.13 -18.81 48.96
C ARG A 166 3.89 -19.26 48.18
N VAL A 167 3.15 -20.23 48.71
CA VAL A 167 1.89 -20.71 48.11
C VAL A 167 0.84 -19.60 48.06
N LEU A 168 0.68 -18.84 49.16
CA LEU A 168 -0.26 -17.72 49.21
C LEU A 168 0.07 -16.62 48.19
N LEU A 169 1.34 -16.23 48.08
CA LEU A 169 1.81 -15.22 47.13
C LEU A 169 1.62 -15.66 45.67
N ALA A 170 1.97 -16.91 45.35
CA ALA A 170 1.80 -17.45 44.01
C ALA A 170 0.32 -17.51 43.60
N ASN A 171 -0.56 -18.02 44.47
CA ASN A 171 -2.01 -18.04 44.21
C ASN A 171 -2.60 -16.63 44.04
N ALA A 172 -2.15 -15.66 44.84
CA ALA A 172 -2.58 -14.28 44.69
C ALA A 172 -2.15 -13.67 43.34
N ARG A 173 -0.92 -13.94 42.88
CA ARG A 173 -0.47 -13.49 41.54
C ARG A 173 -1.28 -14.14 40.42
N LEU A 174 -1.63 -15.42 40.54
CA LEU A 174 -2.47 -16.12 39.57
C LEU A 174 -3.87 -15.54 39.51
N LYS A 175 -4.49 -15.25 40.66
CA LYS A 175 -5.79 -14.58 40.71
C LYS A 175 -5.73 -13.19 40.07
N LEU A 176 -4.63 -12.47 40.26
CA LEU A 176 -4.44 -11.18 39.61
C LEU A 176 -4.39 -11.28 38.08
N LEU A 177 -3.95 -12.40 37.48
CA LEU A 177 -3.85 -12.55 36.01
C LEU A 177 -5.18 -12.37 35.28
N THR A 178 -6.30 -12.63 35.94
CA THR A 178 -7.64 -12.48 35.35
C THR A 178 -8.24 -11.09 35.59
N THR A 179 -7.53 -10.20 36.30
CA THR A 179 -8.03 -8.86 36.65
C THR A 179 -7.60 -7.81 35.62
N CYS A 180 -8.59 -7.18 34.98
CA CYS A 180 -8.45 -5.91 34.27
C CYS A 180 -9.82 -5.24 34.11
N ASP A 181 -10.41 -4.86 35.23
CA ASP A 181 -11.61 -4.03 35.23
C ASP A 181 -11.50 -3.00 36.37
N TRP A 182 -12.36 -1.99 36.33
CA TRP A 182 -12.36 -0.92 37.33
C TRP A 182 -13.02 -1.33 38.66
N GLN A 183 -13.42 -2.59 38.82
CA GLN A 183 -14.21 -3.11 39.94
C GLN A 183 -13.54 -4.27 40.70
N GLY A 184 -12.38 -4.74 40.24
CA GLY A 184 -11.75 -5.97 40.72
C GLY A 184 -11.08 -5.80 42.07
N ASP A 185 -11.66 -6.42 43.10
CA ASP A 185 -10.98 -6.64 44.39
C ASP A 185 -10.09 -7.88 44.30
N VAL A 186 -8.76 -7.67 44.33
CA VAL A 186 -7.85 -8.78 44.63
C VAL A 186 -7.87 -9.00 46.13
N LEU A 187 -8.66 -9.97 46.56
CA LEU A 187 -8.66 -10.48 47.93
C LEU A 187 -7.32 -11.17 48.20
N LEU A 188 -6.32 -10.39 48.59
CA LEU A 188 -5.17 -10.85 49.35
C LEU A 188 -5.56 -10.91 50.82
N GLU A 189 -4.98 -11.85 51.55
CA GLU A 189 -5.09 -11.93 53.02
C GLU A 189 -3.72 -11.59 53.65
N PRO A 190 -3.28 -10.31 53.64
CA PRO A 190 -1.95 -9.93 54.15
C PRO A 190 -1.70 -10.36 55.59
N GLN A 191 -2.77 -10.50 56.39
CA GLN A 191 -2.72 -10.98 57.77
C GLN A 191 -2.10 -12.38 57.92
N LEU A 192 -2.13 -13.20 56.86
CA LEU A 192 -1.57 -14.56 56.88
C LEU A 192 -0.08 -14.61 56.51
N ILE A 193 0.52 -13.47 56.16
CA ILE A 193 1.91 -13.37 55.68
C ILE A 193 2.72 -12.56 56.71
N ALA A 194 3.60 -13.26 57.44
CA ALA A 194 4.31 -12.69 58.58
C ALA A 194 5.78 -12.36 58.26
N SER A 195 6.42 -13.05 57.32
CA SER A 195 7.81 -12.81 56.96
C SER A 195 8.02 -11.41 56.34
N THR A 196 9.18 -10.81 56.55
CA THR A 196 9.50 -9.46 56.04
C THR A 196 9.37 -9.40 54.53
N GLN A 197 10.07 -10.29 53.81
CA GLN A 197 10.02 -10.33 52.34
C GLN A 197 8.65 -10.78 51.82
N GLY A 198 7.92 -11.62 52.56
CA GLY A 198 6.55 -11.97 52.23
C GLY A 198 5.62 -10.75 52.28
N ARG A 199 5.74 -9.88 53.29
CA ARG A 199 4.95 -8.64 53.40
C ARG A 199 5.28 -7.64 52.30
N GLU A 200 6.55 -7.53 51.92
CA GLU A 200 6.99 -6.68 50.81
C GLU A 200 6.39 -7.15 49.47
N LEU A 201 6.49 -8.46 49.17
CA LEU A 201 5.87 -9.05 47.97
C LEU A 201 4.33 -8.94 47.98
N SER A 202 3.71 -9.04 49.16
CA SER A 202 2.26 -8.84 49.33
C SER A 202 1.85 -7.40 49.03
N THR A 203 2.63 -6.44 49.52
CA THR A 203 2.41 -5.00 49.28
C THR A 203 2.51 -4.68 47.80
N TYR A 204 3.47 -5.29 47.10
CA TYR A 204 3.58 -5.18 45.66
C TYR A 204 2.37 -5.73 44.90
N LEU A 205 1.85 -6.90 45.29
CA LEU A 205 0.67 -7.47 44.64
C LEU A 205 -0.60 -6.60 44.85
N LEU A 206 -0.75 -6.01 46.05
CA LEU A 206 -1.83 -5.04 46.31
C LEU A 206 -1.69 -3.80 45.41
N ALA A 207 -0.48 -3.23 45.32
CA ALA A 207 -0.21 -2.08 44.45
C ALA A 207 -0.44 -2.41 42.96
N ALA A 208 -0.08 -3.63 42.53
CA ALA A 208 -0.35 -4.11 41.18
C ALA A 208 -1.86 -4.29 40.92
N SER A 209 -2.62 -4.77 41.91
CA SER A 209 -4.09 -4.82 41.83
C SER A 209 -4.67 -3.41 41.68
N ASP A 210 -4.22 -2.45 42.47
CA ASP A 210 -4.65 -1.05 42.33
C ASP A 210 -4.32 -0.49 40.95
N PHE A 211 -3.12 -0.78 40.42
CA PHE A 211 -2.70 -0.35 39.08
C PHE A 211 -3.62 -0.93 37.99
N TYR A 212 -3.88 -2.23 38.01
CA TYR A 212 -4.76 -2.86 37.02
C TYR A 212 -6.22 -2.44 37.18
N SER A 213 -6.65 -2.09 38.39
CA SER A 213 -8.00 -1.56 38.66
C SER A 213 -8.17 -0.07 38.37
N GLY A 214 -7.08 0.62 37.99
CA GLY A 214 -7.11 2.05 37.69
C GLY A 214 -7.05 2.99 38.89
N ARG A 215 -6.80 2.47 40.11
CA ARG A 215 -6.61 3.25 41.33
C ARG A 215 -5.16 3.77 41.43
N PHE A 216 -4.72 4.56 40.45
CA PHE A 216 -3.31 4.88 40.26
C PHE A 216 -2.63 5.55 41.47
N ALA A 217 -3.31 6.49 42.14
CA ALA A 217 -2.77 7.11 43.36
C ALA A 217 -2.54 6.12 44.51
N HIS A 218 -3.34 5.04 44.61
CA HIS A 218 -3.11 3.97 45.59
C HIS A 218 -1.95 3.07 45.16
N ALA A 219 -1.89 2.72 43.87
CA ALA A 219 -0.80 1.95 43.30
C ALA A 219 0.56 2.63 43.53
N GLU A 220 0.67 3.94 43.26
CA GLU A 220 1.89 4.72 43.48
C GLU A 220 2.38 4.64 44.93
N ARG A 221 1.48 4.84 45.90
CA ARG A 221 1.81 4.73 47.33
C ARG A 221 2.26 3.33 47.72
N GLY A 222 1.57 2.31 47.21
CA GLY A 222 1.89 0.91 47.47
C GLY A 222 3.27 0.51 46.91
N PHE A 223 3.58 0.89 45.67
CA PHE A 223 4.90 0.65 45.09
C PHE A 223 6.00 1.46 45.81
N ALA A 224 5.74 2.71 46.18
CA ALA A 224 6.69 3.54 46.94
C ALA A 224 7.11 2.87 48.27
N ALA A 225 6.17 2.21 48.96
CA ALA A 225 6.41 1.53 50.22
C ALA A 225 7.42 0.36 50.12
N VAL A 226 7.65 -0.19 48.93
CA VAL A 226 8.57 -1.32 48.70
C VAL A 226 9.85 -0.94 47.95
N THR A 227 10.13 0.36 47.77
CA THR A 227 11.37 0.84 47.12
C THR A 227 12.63 0.68 47.97
N LEU A 228 12.49 0.43 49.28
CA LEU A 228 13.61 0.25 50.22
C LEU A 228 13.85 -1.23 50.59
N THR A 229 13.19 -2.17 49.91
CA THR A 229 13.37 -3.62 50.10
C THR A 229 14.81 -4.07 49.82
N THR A 230 15.22 -5.17 50.46
CA THR A 230 16.47 -5.87 50.16
C THR A 230 16.38 -6.77 48.94
N LEU A 231 15.19 -7.05 48.42
CA LEU A 231 14.98 -7.87 47.22
C LEU A 231 15.34 -7.06 45.95
N PRO A 232 16.42 -7.38 45.22
CA PRO A 232 16.90 -6.53 44.13
C PRO A 232 15.88 -6.31 43.01
N TRP A 233 15.20 -7.38 42.57
CA TRP A 233 14.14 -7.29 41.57
C TRP A 233 13.00 -6.39 42.05
N LEU A 234 12.50 -6.63 43.26
CA LEU A 234 11.35 -5.90 43.79
C LEU A 234 11.64 -4.41 43.93
N LYS A 235 12.87 -4.06 44.35
CA LYS A 235 13.34 -2.68 44.45
C LYS A 235 13.28 -1.97 43.10
N GLU A 236 13.82 -2.59 42.05
CA GLU A 236 13.83 -2.02 40.71
C GLU A 236 12.41 -1.96 40.10
N THR A 237 11.66 -3.06 40.17
CA THR A 237 10.28 -3.15 39.66
C THR A 237 9.37 -2.12 40.33
N ALA A 238 9.53 -1.88 41.63
CA ALA A 238 8.77 -0.86 42.34
C ALA A 238 9.03 0.54 41.76
N VAL A 239 10.28 0.94 41.56
CA VAL A 239 10.64 2.24 40.98
C VAL A 239 10.03 2.40 39.58
N TYR A 240 10.14 1.36 38.75
CA TYR A 240 9.57 1.35 37.40
C TYR A 240 8.03 1.43 37.41
N MET A 241 7.37 0.68 38.30
CA MET A 241 5.92 0.65 38.38
C MET A 241 5.32 1.95 38.91
N ILE A 242 6.04 2.72 39.74
CA ILE A 242 5.58 4.06 40.13
C ILE A 242 5.54 4.97 38.90
N ALA A 243 6.57 4.95 38.05
CA ALA A 243 6.58 5.74 36.80
C ALA A 243 5.42 5.36 35.87
N ARG A 244 5.14 4.05 35.73
CA ARG A 244 3.98 3.57 34.95
C ARG A 244 2.64 4.00 35.55
N ALA A 245 2.50 3.97 36.88
CA ALA A 245 1.28 4.41 37.54
C ALA A 245 1.02 5.90 37.29
N SER A 246 2.06 6.75 37.35
CA SER A 246 1.95 8.18 37.05
C SER A 246 1.58 8.44 35.59
N LEU A 247 2.17 7.71 34.63
CA LEU A 247 1.76 7.84 33.21
C LEU A 247 0.30 7.41 32.99
N ASN A 248 -0.17 6.36 33.66
CA ASN A 248 -1.54 5.92 33.51
C ASN A 248 -2.55 6.86 34.19
N HIS A 249 -2.16 7.45 35.32
CA HIS A 249 -2.91 8.55 35.94
C HIS A 249 -3.00 9.74 34.99
N ALA A 250 -1.89 10.14 34.37
CA ALA A 250 -1.83 11.27 33.45
C ALA A 250 -2.81 11.15 32.27
N GLN A 251 -3.04 9.92 31.79
CA GLN A 251 -3.83 9.66 30.59
C GLN A 251 -5.23 9.11 30.86
N GLU A 252 -5.69 9.08 32.11
CA GLU A 252 -6.97 8.47 32.50
C GLU A 252 -8.17 8.99 31.68
N ASN A 253 -8.16 10.29 31.37
CA ASN A 253 -9.20 10.97 30.60
C ASN A 253 -8.73 11.43 29.21
N ALA A 254 -7.55 10.99 28.77
CA ALA A 254 -6.88 11.53 27.59
C ALA A 254 -7.35 10.93 26.26
N PHE A 255 -8.37 10.08 26.25
CA PHE A 255 -8.89 9.42 25.06
C PHE A 255 -10.42 9.46 25.04
N ASP A 256 -11.02 9.71 23.88
CA ASP A 256 -12.47 9.67 23.70
C ASP A 256 -13.01 8.24 23.48
N GLU A 257 -14.32 8.12 23.24
CA GLU A 257 -15.01 6.83 23.03
C GLU A 257 -14.51 6.04 21.80
N TYR A 258 -13.79 6.70 20.88
CA TYR A 258 -13.18 6.08 19.70
C TYR A 258 -11.68 5.83 19.89
N GLY A 259 -11.13 6.11 21.07
CA GLY A 259 -9.70 5.94 21.37
C GLY A 259 -8.82 7.01 20.74
N LEU A 260 -9.39 8.14 20.29
CA LEU A 260 -8.60 9.26 19.78
C LEU A 260 -8.10 10.14 20.94
N PRO A 261 -6.84 10.61 20.87
CA PRO A 261 -6.24 11.38 21.96
C PRO A 261 -6.87 12.78 22.08
N GLN A 262 -7.31 13.13 23.29
CA GLN A 262 -7.82 14.44 23.72
C GLN A 262 -6.77 15.09 24.63
N ARG A 263 -5.84 15.87 24.06
CA ARG A 263 -4.65 16.36 24.78
C ARG A 263 -4.98 17.32 25.92
N GLU A 264 -6.08 18.05 25.77
CA GLU A 264 -6.59 18.99 26.76
C GLU A 264 -7.04 18.27 28.04
N ALA A 265 -7.35 16.97 27.95
CA ALA A 265 -7.78 16.13 29.05
C ALA A 265 -6.63 15.32 29.70
N VAL A 266 -5.38 15.51 29.26
CA VAL A 266 -4.19 14.95 29.91
C VAL A 266 -3.88 15.72 31.20
N ASP A 267 -3.69 15.01 32.31
CA ASP A 267 -3.20 15.61 33.56
C ASP A 267 -1.70 15.91 33.41
N LYS A 268 -1.39 17.21 33.22
CA LYS A 268 -0.03 17.69 32.95
C LYS A 268 0.92 17.48 34.14
N PRO A 269 0.56 17.84 35.39
CA PRO A 269 1.40 17.52 36.55
C PRO A 269 1.76 16.03 36.66
N ALA A 270 0.78 15.13 36.48
CA ALA A 270 1.03 13.69 36.53
C ALA A 270 1.94 13.24 35.37
N LEU A 271 1.83 13.87 34.21
CA LEU A 271 2.67 13.58 33.04
C LEU A 271 4.13 14.04 33.25
N GLU A 272 4.34 15.24 33.78
CA GLU A 272 5.67 15.76 34.13
C GLU A 272 6.35 14.88 35.18
N GLU A 273 5.58 14.44 36.17
CA GLU A 273 6.06 13.51 37.19
C GLU A 273 6.41 12.14 36.58
N ALA A 274 5.61 11.64 35.63
CA ALA A 274 5.92 10.41 34.91
C ALA A 274 7.23 10.53 34.10
N GLU A 275 7.44 11.65 33.40
CA GLU A 275 8.69 11.94 32.69
C GLU A 275 9.89 11.89 33.65
N HIS A 276 9.82 12.64 34.75
CA HIS A 276 10.86 12.70 35.75
C HIS A 276 11.20 11.32 36.32
N ARG A 277 10.18 10.51 36.63
CA ARG A 277 10.36 9.17 37.18
C ARG A 277 10.98 8.19 36.18
N PHE A 278 10.59 8.23 34.90
CA PHE A 278 11.23 7.39 33.89
C PHE A 278 12.69 7.79 33.65
N LEU A 279 12.99 9.08 33.58
CA LEU A 279 14.36 9.57 33.44
C LEU A 279 15.21 9.20 34.66
N SER A 280 14.67 9.34 35.87
CA SER A 280 15.35 8.91 37.11
C SER A 280 15.58 7.41 37.15
N TYR A 281 14.62 6.61 36.67
CA TYR A 281 14.78 5.15 36.53
C TYR A 281 15.92 4.83 35.58
N LEU A 282 15.97 5.43 34.38
CA LEU A 282 17.03 5.20 33.41
C LEU A 282 18.41 5.66 33.90
N ASN A 283 18.48 6.71 34.71
CA ASN A 283 19.74 7.14 35.33
C ASN A 283 20.22 6.16 36.42
N THR A 284 19.29 5.58 37.18
CA THR A 284 19.61 4.65 38.27
C THR A 284 19.88 3.23 37.76
N TYR A 285 19.14 2.80 36.73
CA TYR A 285 19.16 1.47 36.13
C TYR A 285 19.33 1.55 34.61
N PRO A 286 20.47 2.05 34.11
CA PRO A 286 20.69 2.25 32.67
C PRO A 286 20.66 0.96 31.85
N GLN A 287 20.93 -0.17 32.50
CA GLN A 287 20.86 -1.54 31.97
C GLN A 287 19.89 -2.41 32.79
N GLY A 288 18.87 -1.76 33.39
CA GLY A 288 17.84 -2.44 34.18
C GLY A 288 16.90 -3.28 33.33
N GLU A 289 16.17 -4.17 34.01
CA GLU A 289 15.20 -5.11 33.41
C GLU A 289 14.11 -4.38 32.59
N TYR A 290 13.80 -3.13 32.96
CA TYR A 290 12.77 -2.32 32.33
C TYR A 290 13.33 -1.14 31.51
N ALA A 291 14.64 -1.06 31.27
CA ALA A 291 15.27 0.07 30.58
C ALA A 291 14.70 0.31 29.17
N ALA A 292 14.57 -0.74 28.35
CA ALA A 292 13.95 -0.64 27.05
C ALA A 292 12.49 -0.14 27.16
N SER A 293 11.70 -0.73 28.06
CA SER A 293 10.29 -0.35 28.26
C SER A 293 10.13 1.10 28.75
N ALA A 294 10.99 1.57 29.65
CA ALA A 294 11.00 2.95 30.13
C ALA A 294 11.30 3.95 29.00
N ARG A 295 12.29 3.68 28.13
CA ARG A 295 12.53 4.48 26.90
C ARG A 295 11.31 4.42 25.96
N GLY A 296 10.69 3.25 25.87
CA GLY A 296 9.40 3.02 25.23
C GLY A 296 8.31 3.99 25.65
N LEU A 297 8.12 4.10 26.95
CA LEU A 297 7.06 4.89 27.56
C LEU A 297 7.37 6.39 27.56
N LEU A 298 8.64 6.80 27.54
CA LEU A 298 9.01 8.21 27.35
C LEU A 298 8.49 8.77 26.01
N ARG A 299 8.49 7.98 24.93
CA ARG A 299 7.81 8.40 23.69
C ARG A 299 6.33 8.72 23.90
N ARG A 300 5.63 7.89 24.67
CA ARG A 300 4.22 8.11 24.98
C ARG A 300 4.04 9.36 25.84
N VAL A 301 4.94 9.60 26.80
CA VAL A 301 4.98 10.82 27.61
C VAL A 301 5.11 12.05 26.71
N HIS A 302 6.14 12.10 25.85
CA HIS A 302 6.37 13.26 24.98
C HIS A 302 5.26 13.46 23.93
N TRP A 303 4.66 12.36 23.43
CA TRP A 303 3.50 12.41 22.55
C TRP A 303 2.27 13.03 23.24
N LEU A 304 1.93 12.57 24.45
CA LEU A 304 0.82 13.14 25.24
C LEU A 304 1.09 14.59 25.64
N ALA A 305 2.35 14.94 25.92
CA ALA A 305 2.76 16.30 26.25
C ALA A 305 2.63 17.27 25.07
N GLY A 306 2.59 16.77 23.84
CA GLY A 306 2.70 17.59 22.64
C GLY A 306 4.12 18.07 22.36
N ASP A 307 5.13 17.52 23.03
CA ASP A 307 6.54 17.88 22.84
C ASP A 307 7.13 17.12 21.66
N ALA A 308 6.90 17.66 20.47
CA ALA A 308 7.39 17.11 19.22
C ALA A 308 8.92 17.10 19.11
N GLY A 309 9.61 18.00 19.82
CA GLY A 309 11.07 18.04 19.82
C GLY A 309 11.64 16.80 20.50
N LYS A 310 11.26 16.58 21.76
CA LYS A 310 11.68 15.39 22.51
C LYS A 310 11.19 14.10 21.86
N LEU A 311 9.97 14.08 21.34
CA LEU A 311 9.43 12.91 20.63
C LEU A 311 10.24 12.58 19.37
N ALA A 312 10.65 13.60 18.60
CA ALA A 312 11.51 13.40 17.43
C ALA A 312 12.88 12.83 17.83
N ASP A 313 13.46 13.32 18.92
CA ASP A 313 14.74 12.83 19.44
C ASP A 313 14.63 11.38 19.93
N ASP A 314 13.54 10.99 20.60
CA ASP A 314 13.31 9.61 21.03
C ASP A 314 13.21 8.63 19.84
N TYR A 315 12.52 9.03 18.77
CA TYR A 315 12.42 8.20 17.56
C TYR A 315 13.77 8.12 16.85
N ALA A 316 14.45 9.26 16.67
CA ALA A 316 15.74 9.28 16.01
C ALA A 316 16.77 8.40 16.72
N TRP A 317 16.86 8.50 18.05
CA TRP A 317 17.75 7.65 18.85
C TRP A 317 17.43 6.17 18.68
N GLN A 318 16.15 5.77 18.76
CA GLN A 318 15.79 4.35 18.62
C GLN A 318 15.97 3.81 17.20
N LEU A 319 15.74 4.64 16.20
CA LEU A 319 15.87 4.24 14.80
C LEU A 319 17.34 4.17 14.37
N THR A 320 18.23 4.96 14.97
CA THR A 320 19.61 5.13 14.46
C THR A 320 20.74 4.77 15.42
N GLU A 321 20.52 4.76 16.73
CA GLU A 321 21.57 4.56 17.73
C GLU A 321 21.32 3.32 18.59
N ALA A 322 20.07 3.04 18.95
CA ALA A 322 19.73 1.94 19.84
C ALA A 322 20.02 0.56 19.22
N THR A 323 20.53 -0.35 20.04
CA THR A 323 20.61 -1.79 19.72
C THR A 323 19.25 -2.47 19.86
N ASP A 324 19.11 -3.70 19.35
CA ASP A 324 17.88 -4.49 19.49
C ASP A 324 17.50 -4.73 20.96
N ALA A 325 18.48 -4.91 21.85
CA ALA A 325 18.24 -5.08 23.28
C ALA A 325 17.78 -3.79 23.98
N GLU A 326 18.13 -2.62 23.43
CA GLU A 326 17.79 -1.32 24.00
C GLU A 326 16.46 -0.77 23.47
N ARG A 327 15.96 -1.29 22.34
CA ARG A 327 14.68 -0.94 21.75
C ARG A 327 13.53 -1.71 22.40
N ASN A 328 12.41 -1.03 22.59
CA ASN A 328 11.18 -1.65 23.11
C ASN A 328 10.22 -2.14 22.01
N ALA A 329 10.54 -1.86 20.76
CA ALA A 329 9.71 -2.08 19.59
C ALA A 329 10.60 -2.40 18.39
N SER A 330 10.07 -3.14 17.42
CA SER A 330 10.80 -3.39 16.17
C SER A 330 11.02 -2.09 15.39
N ILE A 331 12.00 -2.05 14.49
CA ILE A 331 12.19 -0.89 13.60
C ILE A 331 10.93 -0.65 12.76
N ASP A 332 10.25 -1.72 12.35
CA ASP A 332 9.01 -1.62 11.57
C ASP A 332 7.90 -0.94 12.35
N GLU A 333 7.68 -1.33 13.61
CA GLU A 333 6.76 -0.64 14.53
C GLU A 333 7.13 0.83 14.73
N LEU A 334 8.42 1.12 14.92
CA LEU A 334 8.88 2.49 15.14
C LEU A 334 8.67 3.36 13.89
N VAL A 335 8.86 2.83 12.69
CA VAL A 335 8.59 3.54 11.43
C VAL A 335 7.10 3.87 11.32
N GLU A 336 6.22 2.90 11.56
CA GLU A 336 4.76 3.11 11.55
C GLU A 336 4.32 4.09 12.65
N GLU A 337 4.88 3.98 13.85
CA GLU A 337 4.56 4.88 14.96
C GLU A 337 5.04 6.31 14.68
N THR A 338 6.24 6.47 14.11
CA THR A 338 6.81 7.78 13.72
C THR A 338 5.93 8.48 12.70
N ASP A 339 5.45 7.75 11.69
CA ASP A 339 4.57 8.30 10.66
C ASP A 339 3.24 8.80 11.24
N ASN A 340 2.58 7.95 12.03
CA ASN A 340 1.25 8.21 12.59
C ASN A 340 1.26 9.26 13.72
N LYS A 341 2.28 9.23 14.59
CA LYS A 341 2.31 10.07 15.81
C LYS A 341 3.13 11.33 15.68
N LEU A 342 4.15 11.36 14.82
CA LEU A 342 5.04 12.52 14.66
C LEU A 342 4.82 13.22 13.31
N LEU A 343 5.13 12.56 12.19
CA LEU A 343 5.22 13.19 10.87
C LEU A 343 3.88 13.77 10.40
N THR A 344 2.78 13.07 10.66
CA THR A 344 1.44 13.51 10.26
C THR A 344 0.90 14.69 11.09
N ARG A 345 1.41 14.94 12.30
CA ARG A 345 0.81 15.89 13.25
C ARG A 345 1.69 17.05 13.72
N TYR A 346 3.02 16.91 13.70
CA TYR A 346 3.95 17.88 14.31
C TYR A 346 5.08 18.32 13.39
N ALA A 347 4.83 18.25 12.09
CA ALA A 347 5.75 18.58 11.03
C ALA A 347 6.59 19.87 11.25
N GLU A 348 6.00 20.94 11.81
CA GLU A 348 6.65 22.27 11.92
C GLU A 348 7.74 22.38 13.00
N THR A 349 7.73 21.47 13.97
CA THR A 349 8.59 21.50 15.16
C THR A 349 9.78 20.55 15.08
N ILE A 350 9.84 19.67 14.07
CA ILE A 350 10.89 18.68 13.91
C ILE A 350 12.21 19.39 13.57
N ARG A 351 13.30 19.02 14.27
CA ARG A 351 14.65 19.56 14.03
C ARG A 351 15.72 18.49 13.81
N ASN A 352 15.46 17.23 14.18
CA ASN A 352 16.36 16.12 13.92
C ASN A 352 16.54 15.92 12.40
N PRO A 353 17.77 15.86 11.86
CA PRO A 353 18.02 15.88 10.41
C PRO A 353 17.36 14.72 9.64
N LEU A 354 17.31 13.52 10.22
CA LEU A 354 16.66 12.36 9.61
C LEU A 354 15.18 12.62 9.38
N LEU A 355 14.48 13.03 10.43
CA LEU A 355 13.03 13.22 10.42
C LEU A 355 12.64 14.53 9.72
N LEU A 356 13.48 15.56 9.82
CA LEU A 356 13.32 16.82 9.11
C LEU A 356 13.39 16.60 7.59
N ALA A 357 14.34 15.79 7.09
CA ALA A 357 14.42 15.46 5.67
C ALA A 357 13.15 14.76 5.15
N VAL A 358 12.58 13.82 5.91
CA VAL A 358 11.31 13.17 5.53
C VAL A 358 10.17 14.19 5.50
N ASN A 359 10.11 15.07 6.51
CA ASN A 359 9.12 16.13 6.57
C ASN A 359 9.24 17.14 5.41
N ASP A 360 10.44 17.56 5.06
CA ASP A 360 10.68 18.49 3.96
C ASP A 360 10.25 17.87 2.63
N LEU A 361 10.56 16.59 2.38
CA LEU A 361 10.05 15.86 1.21
C LEU A 361 8.52 15.80 1.17
N MET A 362 7.86 15.57 2.31
CA MET A 362 6.39 15.62 2.39
C MET A 362 5.86 17.03 2.06
N TRP A 363 6.55 18.09 2.46
CA TRP A 363 6.15 19.47 2.20
C TRP A 363 6.50 19.97 0.80
N MET A 364 7.40 19.27 0.09
CA MET A 364 7.66 19.47 -1.34
C MET A 364 6.57 18.85 -2.23
N ARG A 365 5.61 18.11 -1.66
CA ARG A 365 4.49 17.56 -2.44
C ARG A 365 3.68 18.67 -3.11
N ALA A 366 3.18 18.39 -4.31
CA ALA A 366 2.39 19.32 -5.12
C ALA A 366 1.22 19.90 -4.32
N ASN A 367 1.30 21.20 -4.01
CA ASN A 367 0.29 21.99 -3.32
C ASN A 367 0.33 23.42 -3.88
N ASN A 368 -0.81 24.11 -3.87
CA ASN A 368 -0.89 25.50 -4.29
C ASN A 368 -1.54 26.36 -3.18
N PRO A 369 -0.77 27.19 -2.46
CA PRO A 369 0.68 27.42 -2.58
C PRO A 369 1.53 26.23 -2.06
N PRO A 370 2.82 26.12 -2.45
CA PRO A 370 3.74 25.14 -1.90
C PRO A 370 3.85 25.27 -0.37
N LYS A 371 3.90 24.14 0.33
CA LYS A 371 3.98 24.13 1.80
C LYS A 371 5.38 24.49 2.31
N LEU A 372 6.43 23.95 1.68
CA LEU A 372 7.81 24.35 1.95
C LEU A 372 8.19 25.56 1.09
N THR A 373 8.89 26.53 1.70
CA THR A 373 9.44 27.69 0.98
C THR A 373 10.96 27.64 0.94
N ARG A 374 11.56 28.32 -0.05
CA ARG A 374 13.01 28.48 -0.18
C ARG A 374 13.65 29.02 1.11
N ALA A 375 13.06 30.07 1.69
CA ALA A 375 13.56 30.69 2.91
C ALA A 375 13.51 29.72 4.12
N THR A 376 12.45 28.91 4.21
CA THR A 376 12.33 27.87 5.25
C THR A 376 13.44 26.83 5.10
N LEU A 377 13.63 26.29 3.88
CA LEU A 377 14.66 25.29 3.61
C LEU A 377 16.06 25.84 3.87
N ASP A 378 16.35 27.07 3.43
CA ASP A 378 17.64 27.71 3.65
C ASP A 378 17.94 27.95 5.14
N GLY A 379 16.91 28.25 5.93
CA GLY A 379 16.99 28.40 7.38
C GLY A 379 17.31 27.10 8.12
N GLN A 380 17.10 25.93 7.50
CA GLN A 380 17.35 24.62 8.12
C GLN A 380 18.81 24.15 7.99
N LYS A 381 19.67 24.86 7.25
CA LYS A 381 21.08 24.45 7.00
C LYS A 381 21.84 24.01 8.25
N ALA A 382 21.65 24.70 9.37
CA ALA A 382 22.32 24.38 10.63
C ALA A 382 21.91 23.02 11.21
N ALA A 383 20.67 22.58 11.00
CA ALA A 383 20.19 21.28 11.47
C ALA A 383 20.90 20.10 10.76
N PHE A 384 21.40 20.33 9.54
CA PHE A 384 22.10 19.34 8.73
C PHE A 384 23.62 19.48 8.77
N ALA A 385 24.19 20.17 9.76
CA ALA A 385 25.65 20.39 9.84
C ALA A 385 26.46 19.08 9.81
N ASN A 386 25.93 17.99 10.36
CA ASN A 386 26.54 16.66 10.36
C ASN A 386 26.13 15.80 9.15
N GLU A 387 25.20 16.27 8.32
CA GLU A 387 24.67 15.57 7.13
C GLU A 387 24.57 16.49 5.90
N PRO A 388 25.67 17.16 5.49
CA PRO A 388 25.62 18.17 4.41
C PRO A 388 25.14 17.59 3.08
N ALA A 389 25.49 16.34 2.77
CA ALA A 389 25.06 15.66 1.54
C ALA A 389 23.54 15.43 1.47
N LEU A 390 22.88 15.25 2.62
CA LEU A 390 21.43 15.13 2.70
C LEU A 390 20.76 16.49 2.47
N TYR A 391 21.34 17.56 3.03
CA TYR A 391 20.87 18.92 2.80
C TYR A 391 21.02 19.35 1.33
N ASP A 392 22.16 19.06 0.70
CA ASP A 392 22.38 19.32 -0.72
C ASP A 392 21.36 18.55 -1.60
N TYR A 393 21.03 17.33 -1.20
CA TYR A 393 19.96 16.56 -1.84
C TYR A 393 18.59 17.25 -1.70
N LEU A 394 18.22 17.75 -0.51
CA LEU A 394 16.95 18.47 -0.30
C LEU A 394 16.90 19.78 -1.10
N GLN A 395 18.02 20.50 -1.19
CA GLN A 395 18.17 21.70 -2.02
C GLN A 395 17.93 21.39 -3.51
N ALA A 396 18.50 20.29 -3.99
CA ALA A 396 18.28 19.82 -5.35
C ALA A 396 16.83 19.37 -5.59
N ALA A 397 16.23 18.65 -4.62
CA ALA A 397 14.86 18.16 -4.73
C ALA A 397 13.87 19.33 -4.77
N PHE A 398 14.06 20.34 -3.92
CA PHE A 398 13.27 21.56 -3.96
C PHE A 398 13.38 22.29 -5.29
N ALA A 399 14.61 22.44 -5.81
CA ALA A 399 14.84 23.07 -7.10
C ALA A 399 14.13 22.33 -8.24
N LEU A 400 14.11 21.00 -8.23
CA LEU A 400 13.47 20.21 -9.29
C LEU A 400 11.94 20.16 -9.16
N TYR A 401 11.42 19.82 -7.99
CA TYR A 401 10.00 19.52 -7.80
C TYR A 401 9.14 20.75 -7.50
N VAL A 402 9.67 21.72 -6.76
CA VAL A 402 8.90 22.91 -6.33
C VAL A 402 9.17 24.10 -7.23
N GLU A 403 10.43 24.36 -7.56
CA GLU A 403 10.80 25.53 -8.37
C GLU A 403 10.86 25.24 -9.88
N HIS A 404 10.86 23.97 -10.27
CA HIS A 404 11.00 23.51 -11.66
C HIS A 404 12.26 24.07 -12.36
N GLN A 405 13.38 24.13 -11.62
CA GLN A 405 14.68 24.64 -12.04
C GLN A 405 15.72 23.50 -12.10
N PRO A 406 15.71 22.67 -13.16
CA PRO A 406 16.60 21.51 -13.27
C PRO A 406 18.09 21.88 -13.35
N GLU A 407 18.44 23.10 -13.79
CA GLU A 407 19.83 23.60 -13.73
C GLU A 407 20.32 23.81 -12.30
N GLN A 408 19.48 24.38 -11.44
CA GLN A 408 19.85 24.56 -10.04
C GLN A 408 19.94 23.21 -9.32
N ALA A 409 19.04 22.27 -9.63
CA ALA A 409 19.13 20.91 -9.10
C ALA A 409 20.48 20.25 -9.43
N LEU A 410 20.97 20.36 -10.67
CA LEU A 410 22.28 19.81 -11.03
C LEU A 410 23.45 20.45 -10.28
N ASN A 411 23.38 21.75 -9.95
CA ASN A 411 24.44 22.44 -9.22
C ASN A 411 24.61 21.95 -7.78
N HIS A 412 23.54 21.43 -7.17
CA HIS A 412 23.56 20.87 -5.82
C HIS A 412 23.95 19.39 -5.78
N LEU A 413 23.94 18.70 -6.93
CA LEU A 413 24.14 17.26 -6.99
C LEU A 413 25.59 16.88 -7.36
N PRO A 414 26.12 15.77 -6.80
CA PRO A 414 27.48 15.34 -7.11
C PRO A 414 27.63 14.95 -8.59
N PRO A 415 28.57 15.58 -9.34
CA PRO A 415 28.74 15.32 -10.76
C PRO A 415 29.48 14.02 -11.06
N ALA A 416 30.27 13.51 -10.10
CA ALA A 416 30.96 12.24 -10.20
C ALA A 416 30.08 11.08 -9.71
N LEU A 417 30.27 9.90 -10.30
CA LEU A 417 29.63 8.69 -9.81
C LEU A 417 30.24 8.27 -8.47
N PRO A 418 29.42 7.82 -7.51
CA PRO A 418 29.92 7.32 -6.24
C PRO A 418 30.57 5.94 -6.40
N ALA A 419 31.50 5.60 -5.50
CA ALA A 419 32.11 4.27 -5.47
C ALA A 419 31.10 3.16 -5.07
N SER A 420 30.10 3.51 -4.26
CA SER A 420 29.00 2.63 -3.85
C SER A 420 27.67 3.37 -3.92
N LEU A 421 26.63 2.71 -4.43
CA LEU A 421 25.26 3.23 -4.43
C LEU A 421 24.49 2.76 -3.19
N ASP A 422 24.74 3.41 -2.04
CA ASP A 422 23.74 3.39 -0.97
C ASP A 422 22.48 4.17 -1.39
N TYR A 423 21.41 4.16 -0.58
CA TYR A 423 20.17 4.80 -0.97
C TYR A 423 20.24 6.32 -1.04
N LEU A 424 21.14 7.00 -0.31
CA LEU A 424 21.30 8.45 -0.45
C LEU A 424 22.04 8.78 -1.74
N ALA A 425 23.15 8.11 -2.02
CA ALA A 425 23.92 8.27 -3.25
C ALA A 425 23.09 7.90 -4.50
N PHE A 426 22.27 6.84 -4.40
CA PHE A 426 21.31 6.48 -5.43
C PHE A 426 20.23 7.55 -5.62
N SER A 427 19.73 8.15 -4.55
CA SER A 427 18.75 9.25 -4.62
C SER A 427 19.33 10.49 -5.30
N GLN A 428 20.57 10.84 -4.98
CA GLN A 428 21.28 11.95 -5.63
C GLN A 428 21.45 11.71 -7.13
N GLN A 429 21.91 10.52 -7.55
CA GLN A 429 22.09 10.22 -8.97
C GLN A 429 20.75 10.05 -9.71
N THR A 430 19.72 9.54 -9.05
CA THR A 430 18.36 9.49 -9.61
C THR A 430 17.83 10.90 -9.86
N LEU A 431 17.96 11.80 -8.89
CA LEU A 431 17.53 13.18 -9.05
C LEU A 431 18.33 13.91 -10.14
N ARG A 432 19.63 13.60 -10.26
CA ARG A 432 20.49 14.12 -11.33
C ARG A 432 19.98 13.70 -12.69
N GLY A 433 19.68 12.42 -12.89
CA GLY A 433 19.14 11.95 -14.15
C GLY A 433 17.75 12.54 -14.42
N LEU A 434 16.88 12.66 -13.42
CA LEU A 434 15.60 13.36 -13.58
C LEU A 434 15.75 14.84 -13.99
N ALA A 435 16.76 15.55 -13.47
CA ALA A 435 17.06 16.91 -13.89
C ALA A 435 17.62 16.98 -15.34
N LEU A 436 18.33 15.94 -15.81
CA LEU A 436 18.75 15.79 -17.21
C LEU A 436 17.55 15.50 -18.13
N GLU A 437 16.62 14.64 -17.69
CA GLU A 437 15.36 14.37 -18.41
C GLU A 437 14.50 15.65 -18.52
N ALA A 438 14.38 16.41 -17.43
CA ALA A 438 13.57 17.64 -17.37
C ALA A 438 14.08 18.77 -18.29
N ARG A 439 15.39 18.83 -18.55
CA ARG A 439 15.98 19.74 -19.56
C ARG A 439 16.03 19.13 -20.97
N GLN A 440 15.44 17.96 -21.17
CA GLN A 440 15.47 17.21 -22.43
C GLN A 440 16.89 16.79 -22.89
N ASP A 441 17.85 16.66 -21.98
CA ASP A 441 19.15 16.05 -22.25
C ASP A 441 19.04 14.52 -22.19
N TRP A 442 18.33 13.97 -23.17
CA TRP A 442 18.04 12.54 -23.24
C TRP A 442 19.30 11.68 -23.28
N LYS A 443 20.34 12.14 -24.00
CA LYS A 443 21.61 11.41 -24.14
C LYS A 443 22.41 11.43 -22.84
N GLY A 444 22.45 12.57 -22.16
CA GLY A 444 23.11 12.68 -20.85
C GLY A 444 22.43 11.79 -19.80
N ALA A 445 21.11 11.77 -19.78
CA ALA A 445 20.35 10.89 -18.88
C ALA A 445 20.54 9.41 -19.23
N GLU A 446 20.45 9.02 -20.51
CA GLU A 446 20.73 7.66 -20.99
C GLU A 446 22.11 7.16 -20.53
N ALA A 447 23.15 7.98 -20.75
CA ALA A 447 24.51 7.65 -20.34
C ALA A 447 24.63 7.45 -18.82
N LEU A 448 23.98 8.31 -18.03
CA LEU A 448 23.97 8.19 -16.57
C LEU A 448 23.27 6.90 -16.12
N TRP A 449 22.08 6.59 -16.65
CA TRP A 449 21.35 5.36 -16.31
C TRP A 449 22.16 4.10 -16.61
N LEU A 450 22.79 4.05 -17.79
CA LEU A 450 23.66 2.94 -18.18
C LEU A 450 24.88 2.79 -17.26
N GLN A 451 25.49 3.89 -16.83
CA GLN A 451 26.63 3.87 -15.90
C GLN A 451 26.25 3.43 -14.48
N LEU A 452 25.01 3.68 -14.04
CA LEU A 452 24.53 3.30 -12.70
C LEU A 452 24.13 1.82 -12.61
N LEU A 453 23.66 1.21 -13.70
CA LEU A 453 23.24 -0.20 -13.72
C LEU A 453 24.26 -1.20 -13.13
N PRO A 454 25.57 -1.18 -13.46
CA PRO A 454 26.54 -2.10 -12.86
C PRO A 454 26.86 -1.81 -11.38
N LEU A 455 26.51 -0.61 -10.90
CA LEU A 455 26.71 -0.19 -9.50
C LEU A 455 25.50 -0.51 -8.61
N ALA A 456 24.33 -0.80 -9.19
CA ALA A 456 23.10 -1.11 -8.46
C ALA A 456 23.21 -2.47 -7.76
N ARG A 457 23.35 -2.45 -6.43
CA ARG A 457 23.49 -3.65 -5.58
C ARG A 457 22.40 -3.76 -4.51
N GLN A 458 21.75 -2.65 -4.16
CA GLN A 458 20.68 -2.67 -3.16
C GLN A 458 19.35 -3.11 -3.81
N PRO A 459 18.41 -3.65 -3.00
CA PRO A 459 17.08 -4.02 -3.49
C PRO A 459 16.41 -2.89 -4.30
N LEU A 460 15.71 -3.25 -5.37
CA LEU A 460 14.92 -2.37 -6.23
C LEU A 460 15.68 -1.28 -7.03
N GLN A 461 16.97 -1.01 -6.73
CA GLN A 461 17.73 0.00 -7.48
C GLN A 461 17.83 -0.32 -8.97
N ARG A 462 18.12 -1.59 -9.29
CA ARG A 462 18.22 -2.03 -10.68
C ARG A 462 16.88 -1.90 -11.40
N ASP A 463 15.80 -2.35 -10.77
CA ASP A 463 14.44 -2.27 -11.33
C ASP A 463 14.03 -0.82 -11.65
N GLN A 464 14.38 0.11 -10.75
CA GLN A 464 14.15 1.54 -10.97
C GLN A 464 14.97 2.11 -12.12
N LEU A 465 16.24 1.72 -12.25
CA LEU A 465 17.10 2.15 -13.36
C LEU A 465 16.60 1.61 -14.70
N GLU A 466 16.12 0.36 -14.74
CA GLU A 466 15.51 -0.22 -15.93
C GLU A 466 14.23 0.54 -16.32
N LEU A 467 13.39 0.92 -15.35
CA LEU A 467 12.20 1.75 -15.59
C LEU A 467 12.59 3.15 -16.13
N ALA A 468 13.53 3.83 -15.48
CA ALA A 468 13.99 5.16 -15.90
C ALA A 468 14.58 5.14 -17.32
N LEU A 469 15.41 4.13 -17.63
CA LEU A 469 15.99 3.96 -18.96
C LEU A 469 14.93 3.62 -20.01
N ALA A 470 13.93 2.81 -19.68
CA ALA A 470 12.82 2.52 -20.59
C ALA A 470 12.01 3.77 -20.92
N MET A 471 11.70 4.59 -19.91
CA MET A 471 11.03 5.88 -20.11
C MET A 471 11.88 6.84 -20.96
N ASN A 472 13.21 6.87 -20.76
CA ASN A 472 14.12 7.65 -21.58
C ASN A 472 14.10 7.19 -23.05
N TYR A 473 14.17 5.89 -23.32
CA TYR A 473 14.11 5.34 -24.67
C TYR A 473 12.77 5.60 -25.35
N GLU A 474 11.66 5.50 -24.63
CA GLU A 474 10.35 5.88 -25.14
C GLU A 474 10.33 7.37 -25.55
N ARG A 475 10.67 8.27 -24.62
CA ARG A 475 10.57 9.73 -24.81
C ARG A 475 11.56 10.28 -25.82
N SER A 476 12.71 9.64 -26.00
CA SER A 476 13.71 10.01 -27.00
C SER A 476 13.47 9.39 -28.38
N GLY A 477 12.38 8.64 -28.57
CA GLY A 477 12.05 8.00 -29.85
C GLY A 477 12.94 6.79 -30.19
N GLN A 478 13.60 6.21 -29.19
CA GLN A 478 14.53 5.09 -29.31
C GLN A 478 13.93 3.78 -28.78
N LEU A 479 12.61 3.62 -28.85
CA LEU A 479 11.86 2.51 -28.24
C LEU A 479 12.44 1.12 -28.58
N ALA A 480 12.94 0.92 -29.79
CA ALA A 480 13.55 -0.34 -30.22
C ALA A 480 14.73 -0.79 -29.32
N LYS A 481 15.45 0.15 -28.69
CA LYS A 481 16.55 -0.18 -27.75
C LYS A 481 16.07 -0.94 -26.52
N VAL A 482 14.81 -0.76 -26.10
CA VAL A 482 14.23 -1.55 -24.99
C VAL A 482 14.25 -3.03 -25.31
N PHE A 483 13.98 -3.39 -26.57
CA PHE A 483 13.78 -4.76 -27.01
C PHE A 483 15.00 -5.36 -27.73
N ALA A 484 16.11 -4.63 -27.79
CA ALA A 484 17.36 -5.14 -28.35
C ALA A 484 17.88 -6.35 -27.52
N ALA A 485 18.60 -7.26 -28.18
CA ALA A 485 19.10 -8.48 -27.55
C ALA A 485 20.09 -8.21 -26.39
N ASP A 486 20.81 -7.10 -26.46
CA ASP A 486 21.75 -6.62 -25.44
C ASP A 486 21.15 -5.56 -24.50
N SER A 487 19.83 -5.33 -24.59
CA SER A 487 19.14 -4.37 -23.72
C SER A 487 19.30 -4.75 -22.25
N PRO A 488 19.68 -3.80 -21.37
CA PRO A 488 19.72 -4.07 -19.95
C PRO A 488 18.31 -4.14 -19.32
N ILE A 489 17.25 -3.79 -20.06
CA ILE A 489 15.86 -3.75 -19.57
C ILE A 489 15.25 -5.14 -19.67
N GLN A 490 15.22 -5.83 -18.53
CA GLN A 490 14.76 -7.21 -18.36
C GLN A 490 13.40 -7.29 -17.65
N SER A 491 12.95 -6.20 -17.01
CA SER A 491 11.62 -6.11 -16.40
C SER A 491 10.50 -6.41 -17.40
N LYS A 492 9.81 -7.53 -17.21
CA LYS A 492 8.74 -8.00 -18.10
C LYS A 492 7.59 -7.01 -18.19
N GLN A 493 7.16 -6.47 -17.06
CA GLN A 493 6.03 -5.54 -16.96
C GLN A 493 6.31 -4.24 -17.71
N VAL A 494 7.53 -3.71 -17.60
CA VAL A 494 7.98 -2.53 -18.37
C VAL A 494 7.88 -2.81 -19.87
N ARG A 495 8.38 -3.96 -20.31
CA ARG A 495 8.33 -4.39 -21.73
C ARG A 495 6.89 -4.56 -22.21
N TYR A 496 6.02 -5.19 -21.43
CA TYR A 496 4.61 -5.41 -21.78
C TYR A 496 3.83 -4.10 -21.91
N ILE A 497 4.04 -3.15 -21.00
CA ILE A 497 3.42 -1.83 -21.07
C ILE A 497 3.82 -1.13 -22.38
N LEU A 498 5.10 -1.18 -22.75
CA LEU A 498 5.56 -0.55 -23.96
C LEU A 498 5.02 -1.24 -25.23
N LEU A 499 4.94 -2.58 -25.25
CA LEU A 499 4.35 -3.32 -26.36
C LEU A 499 2.88 -2.98 -26.57
N ARG A 500 2.10 -2.91 -25.49
CA ARG A 500 0.65 -2.72 -25.59
C ARG A 500 0.24 -1.27 -25.89
N SER A 501 1.03 -0.30 -25.44
CA SER A 501 0.66 1.11 -25.49
C SER A 501 1.29 1.87 -26.67
N VAL A 502 2.59 1.67 -26.93
CA VAL A 502 3.35 2.58 -27.82
C VAL A 502 4.06 1.87 -28.97
N ALA A 503 4.32 0.57 -28.89
CA ALA A 503 5.02 -0.16 -29.96
C ALA A 503 4.24 -0.10 -31.29
N GLY A 504 4.98 0.19 -32.37
CA GLY A 504 4.47 0.12 -33.74
C GLY A 504 4.54 -1.29 -34.32
N PRO A 505 3.93 -1.51 -35.50
CA PRO A 505 3.79 -2.84 -36.09
C PRO A 505 5.13 -3.53 -36.40
N GLU A 506 6.16 -2.80 -36.83
CA GLU A 506 7.49 -3.37 -37.12
C GLU A 506 8.15 -3.95 -35.86
N LEU A 507 8.07 -3.22 -34.74
CA LEU A 507 8.63 -3.65 -33.47
C LEU A 507 7.88 -4.86 -32.92
N LEU A 508 6.56 -4.90 -33.07
CA LEU A 508 5.74 -6.04 -32.67
C LEU A 508 6.09 -7.28 -33.49
N ARG A 509 6.21 -7.18 -34.82
CA ARG A 509 6.68 -8.28 -35.69
C ARG A 509 8.07 -8.79 -35.27
N GLN A 510 8.98 -7.88 -34.93
CA GLN A 510 10.29 -8.25 -34.40
C GLN A 510 10.15 -9.06 -33.10
N GLN A 511 9.33 -8.63 -32.14
CA GLN A 511 9.19 -9.36 -30.88
C GLN A 511 8.49 -10.71 -31.03
N ILE A 512 7.53 -10.84 -31.94
CA ILE A 512 6.91 -12.14 -32.26
C ILE A 512 7.96 -13.19 -32.64
N THR A 513 9.01 -12.78 -33.35
CA THR A 513 10.06 -13.67 -33.85
C THR A 513 11.25 -13.82 -32.90
N GLN A 514 11.63 -12.76 -32.17
CA GLN A 514 12.89 -12.70 -31.42
C GLN A 514 12.74 -12.82 -29.90
N ALA A 515 11.57 -12.52 -29.33
CA ALA A 515 11.43 -12.49 -27.88
C ALA A 515 11.53 -13.90 -27.28
N SER A 516 12.38 -14.05 -26.26
CA SER A 516 12.58 -15.31 -25.56
C SER A 516 11.40 -15.66 -24.64
N ASP A 517 10.74 -14.65 -24.06
CA ASP A 517 9.56 -14.83 -23.22
C ASP A 517 8.32 -15.18 -24.09
N PRO A 518 7.70 -16.37 -23.89
CA PRO A 518 6.48 -16.74 -24.62
C PRO A 518 5.31 -15.78 -24.40
N LEU A 519 5.17 -15.20 -23.20
CA LEU A 519 4.10 -14.24 -22.92
C LEU A 519 4.34 -12.92 -23.66
N GLU A 520 5.59 -12.50 -23.80
CA GLU A 520 5.96 -11.33 -24.61
C GLU A 520 5.60 -11.53 -26.08
N ARG A 521 5.96 -12.69 -26.66
CA ARG A 521 5.62 -13.04 -28.04
C ARG A 521 4.11 -13.04 -28.27
N SER A 522 3.35 -13.68 -27.37
CA SER A 522 1.89 -13.74 -27.46
C SER A 522 1.25 -12.36 -27.30
N THR A 523 1.78 -11.53 -26.39
CA THR A 523 1.33 -10.14 -26.20
C THR A 523 1.59 -9.32 -27.47
N ALA A 524 2.79 -9.41 -28.05
CA ALA A 524 3.12 -8.71 -29.29
C ALA A 524 2.23 -9.14 -30.46
N GLN A 525 2.00 -10.45 -30.62
CA GLN A 525 1.11 -10.98 -31.66
C GLN A 525 -0.33 -10.53 -31.48
N PHE A 526 -0.84 -10.53 -30.24
CA PHE A 526 -2.19 -10.08 -29.96
C PHE A 526 -2.36 -8.60 -30.28
N VAL A 527 -1.46 -7.75 -29.78
CA VAL A 527 -1.53 -6.29 -29.96
C VAL A 527 -1.46 -5.94 -31.45
N LEU A 528 -0.57 -6.58 -32.21
CA LEU A 528 -0.44 -6.39 -33.65
C LEU A 528 -1.75 -6.69 -34.39
N LEU A 529 -2.29 -7.90 -34.21
CA LEU A 529 -3.52 -8.32 -34.88
C LEU A 529 -4.73 -7.49 -34.45
N TYR A 530 -4.81 -7.13 -33.17
CA TYR A 530 -5.90 -6.32 -32.63
C TYR A 530 -5.88 -4.90 -33.21
N LYS A 531 -4.74 -4.21 -33.13
CA LYS A 531 -4.63 -2.81 -33.55
C LYS A 531 -4.72 -2.67 -35.07
N ASP A 532 -4.13 -3.59 -35.85
CA ASP A 532 -4.29 -3.58 -37.30
C ASP A 532 -5.76 -3.74 -37.70
N LEU A 533 -6.46 -4.70 -37.10
CA LEU A 533 -7.86 -4.96 -37.40
C LEU A 533 -8.74 -3.76 -37.04
N LEU A 534 -8.62 -3.22 -35.82
CA LEU A 534 -9.50 -2.15 -35.36
C LEU A 534 -9.13 -0.79 -35.93
N ARG A 535 -7.90 -0.56 -36.39
CA ARG A 535 -7.50 0.69 -37.07
C ARG A 535 -7.61 0.60 -38.59
N SER A 536 -8.42 -0.34 -39.08
CA SER A 536 -8.72 -0.53 -40.50
C SER A 536 -7.49 -0.82 -41.37
N GLN A 537 -6.40 -1.34 -40.81
CA GLN A 537 -5.21 -1.78 -41.53
C GLN A 537 -5.41 -3.21 -42.03
N PHE A 538 -6.48 -3.45 -42.79
CA PHE A 538 -6.91 -4.81 -43.16
C PHE A 538 -5.88 -5.57 -44.02
N ALA A 539 -5.09 -4.85 -44.82
CA ALA A 539 -4.03 -5.44 -45.63
C ALA A 539 -2.93 -6.06 -44.75
N THR A 540 -2.41 -5.29 -43.79
CA THR A 540 -1.35 -5.75 -42.88
C THR A 540 -1.90 -6.79 -41.91
N PHE A 541 -3.13 -6.61 -41.42
CA PHE A 541 -3.82 -7.63 -40.64
C PHE A 541 -3.85 -8.97 -41.36
N ALA A 542 -4.19 -8.99 -42.67
CA ALA A 542 -4.26 -10.23 -43.44
C ALA A 542 -2.89 -10.90 -43.62
N GLU A 543 -1.82 -10.12 -43.74
CA GLU A 543 -0.45 -10.63 -43.80
C GLU A 543 0.00 -11.20 -42.44
N ASP A 544 -0.20 -10.45 -41.36
CA ASP A 544 0.23 -10.83 -40.01
C ASP A 544 -0.61 -12.00 -39.46
N LEU A 545 -1.87 -12.12 -39.85
CA LEU A 545 -2.74 -13.25 -39.47
C LEU A 545 -2.22 -14.59 -40.03
N GLN A 546 -1.46 -14.58 -41.13
CA GLN A 546 -0.85 -15.80 -41.67
C GLN A 546 0.25 -16.36 -40.76
N GLN A 547 0.88 -15.49 -39.94
CA GLN A 547 1.89 -15.90 -38.96
C GLN A 547 1.27 -16.50 -37.70
N LEU A 548 -0.04 -16.34 -37.48
CA LEU A 548 -0.75 -17.03 -36.42
C LEU A 548 -0.78 -18.53 -36.73
N PRO A 549 -0.44 -19.43 -35.78
CA PRO A 549 -0.59 -20.87 -35.98
C PRO A 549 -2.05 -21.26 -36.26
N ALA A 550 -2.28 -22.40 -36.92
CA ALA A 550 -3.64 -22.92 -37.14
C ALA A 550 -4.37 -23.18 -35.81
N SER A 551 -3.64 -23.68 -34.82
CA SER A 551 -4.08 -23.86 -33.43
C SER A 551 -3.26 -22.97 -32.51
N PRO A 552 -3.60 -21.69 -32.35
CA PRO A 552 -2.91 -20.79 -31.44
C PRO A 552 -3.19 -21.16 -29.97
N ALA A 553 -2.39 -20.63 -29.04
CA ALA A 553 -2.55 -20.88 -27.62
C ALA A 553 -3.94 -20.42 -27.12
N ALA A 554 -4.60 -21.31 -26.38
CA ALA A 554 -5.90 -21.04 -25.77
C ALA A 554 -5.80 -20.33 -24.41
N ASP A 555 -4.59 -20.21 -23.87
CA ASP A 555 -4.32 -19.50 -22.63
C ASP A 555 -4.68 -18.03 -22.78
N LYS A 556 -5.41 -17.51 -21.80
CA LYS A 556 -5.76 -16.10 -21.78
C LYS A 556 -4.57 -15.25 -21.36
N ILE A 557 -4.47 -14.09 -21.98
CA ILE A 557 -3.45 -13.08 -21.77
C ILE A 557 -4.12 -11.93 -21.01
N GLY A 558 -3.90 -11.87 -19.70
CA GLY A 558 -4.53 -10.89 -18.79
C GLY A 558 -3.69 -9.62 -18.65
N THR A 559 -2.93 -9.53 -17.55
CA THR A 559 -2.17 -8.34 -17.15
C THR A 559 -1.29 -7.76 -18.24
N SER A 560 -0.65 -8.56 -19.10
CA SER A 560 0.22 -8.02 -20.16
C SER A 560 -0.56 -7.25 -21.24
N LEU A 561 -1.86 -7.50 -21.41
CA LEU A 561 -2.76 -6.69 -22.26
C LEU A 561 -3.38 -5.50 -21.53
N GLY A 562 -3.19 -5.37 -20.21
CA GLY A 562 -3.69 -4.26 -19.40
C GLY A 562 -4.93 -4.58 -18.58
N TYR A 563 -5.39 -5.83 -18.59
CA TYR A 563 -6.47 -6.27 -17.69
C TYR A 563 -6.02 -6.28 -16.23
N VAL A 564 -6.96 -5.98 -15.34
CA VAL A 564 -6.78 -5.96 -13.89
C VAL A 564 -7.77 -6.94 -13.28
N TYR A 565 -7.26 -7.93 -12.52
CA TYR A 565 -8.04 -9.04 -11.96
C TYR A 565 -8.86 -9.88 -12.97
N ASP A 566 -8.69 -9.65 -14.27
CA ASP A 566 -9.35 -10.39 -15.34
C ASP A 566 -8.31 -11.23 -16.10
N GLY A 567 -8.69 -12.47 -16.43
CA GLY A 567 -7.85 -13.38 -17.21
C GLY A 567 -7.54 -12.88 -18.62
N GLY A 568 -8.30 -11.91 -19.14
CA GLY A 568 -8.13 -11.28 -20.43
C GLY A 568 -8.55 -12.16 -21.61
N GLN A 569 -7.79 -12.08 -22.70
CA GLN A 569 -8.15 -12.63 -24.01
C GLN A 569 -7.10 -13.60 -24.55
N ALA A 570 -7.52 -14.56 -25.37
CA ALA A 570 -6.62 -15.57 -25.95
C ALA A 570 -6.46 -15.37 -27.46
N LEU A 571 -5.29 -15.66 -28.02
CA LEU A 571 -5.00 -15.53 -29.46
C LEU A 571 -5.97 -16.32 -30.37
N THR A 572 -6.63 -17.34 -29.82
CA THR A 572 -7.71 -18.09 -30.49
C THR A 572 -8.85 -17.19 -30.98
N LEU A 573 -9.05 -15.97 -30.44
CA LEU A 573 -10.07 -15.05 -30.93
C LEU A 573 -9.91 -14.74 -32.43
N PHE A 574 -8.68 -14.66 -32.94
CA PHE A 574 -8.42 -14.33 -34.35
C PHE A 574 -8.69 -15.52 -35.29
N ARG A 575 -9.09 -16.68 -34.76
CA ARG A 575 -9.64 -17.81 -35.52
C ARG A 575 -11.17 -17.83 -35.52
N TRP A 576 -11.81 -16.70 -35.22
CA TRP A 576 -13.26 -16.56 -35.23
C TRP A 576 -13.89 -17.01 -36.56
N SER A 577 -14.82 -17.96 -36.46
CA SER A 577 -15.56 -18.58 -37.56
C SER A 577 -16.88 -17.87 -37.92
N GLY A 578 -17.20 -16.75 -37.26
CA GLY A 578 -18.48 -16.08 -37.46
C GLY A 578 -19.62 -16.69 -36.63
N ASP A 579 -19.30 -17.31 -35.48
CA ASP A 579 -20.24 -18.05 -34.63
C ASP A 579 -21.56 -17.30 -34.46
N LYS A 580 -22.68 -18.00 -34.66
CA LYS A 580 -24.02 -17.41 -34.81
C LYS A 580 -24.31 -16.45 -33.67
N ALA A 581 -24.45 -15.18 -34.02
CA ALA A 581 -24.97 -14.18 -33.10
C ALA A 581 -26.29 -14.69 -32.50
N ALA A 582 -26.51 -14.54 -31.19
CA ALA A 582 -27.80 -14.85 -30.56
C ALA A 582 -28.98 -14.10 -31.23
N SER A 583 -28.68 -13.02 -31.95
CA SER A 583 -29.60 -12.26 -32.79
C SER A 583 -29.92 -12.89 -34.15
N GLY A 584 -29.38 -14.08 -34.48
CA GLY A 584 -29.59 -14.77 -35.75
C GLY A 584 -28.91 -14.12 -36.96
N TYR A 585 -27.93 -13.23 -36.76
CA TYR A 585 -27.13 -12.63 -37.83
C TYR A 585 -25.91 -13.51 -38.11
N THR A 586 -25.66 -13.82 -39.37
CA THR A 586 -24.58 -14.72 -39.80
C THR A 586 -23.41 -13.88 -40.28
N CYS A 587 -22.22 -14.19 -39.80
CA CYS A 587 -20.99 -13.54 -40.22
C CYS A 587 -20.01 -14.51 -40.86
N ALA A 588 -19.15 -13.98 -41.72
CA ALA A 588 -18.00 -14.70 -42.23
C ALA A 588 -16.89 -14.79 -41.16
N THR A 589 -15.82 -15.51 -41.47
CA THR A 589 -14.61 -15.51 -40.62
C THR A 589 -14.05 -14.09 -40.46
N ILE A 590 -13.23 -13.84 -39.43
CA ILE A 590 -12.63 -12.51 -39.27
C ILE A 590 -11.71 -12.14 -40.45
N ALA A 591 -11.01 -13.12 -41.02
CA ALA A 591 -10.16 -12.93 -42.21
C ALA A 591 -10.98 -12.49 -43.44
N GLN A 592 -12.13 -13.14 -43.69
CA GLN A 592 -13.02 -12.78 -44.80
C GLN A 592 -13.70 -11.43 -44.57
N THR A 593 -14.07 -11.12 -43.32
CA THR A 593 -14.64 -9.83 -42.93
C THR A 593 -13.65 -8.70 -43.21
N ALA A 594 -12.40 -8.86 -42.76
CA ALA A 594 -11.31 -7.90 -43.03
C ALA A 594 -11.04 -7.75 -44.53
N SER A 595 -11.00 -8.85 -45.30
CA SER A 595 -10.82 -8.80 -46.75
C SER A 595 -11.97 -8.07 -47.46
N THR A 596 -13.21 -8.24 -46.99
CA THR A 596 -14.38 -7.53 -47.53
C THR A 596 -14.25 -6.03 -47.28
N LEU A 597 -13.92 -5.63 -46.04
CA LEU A 597 -13.73 -4.23 -45.66
C LEU A 597 -12.50 -3.57 -46.30
N GLN A 598 -11.48 -4.35 -46.64
CA GLN A 598 -10.34 -3.87 -47.41
C GLN A 598 -10.76 -3.45 -48.83
N ASN A 599 -11.66 -4.22 -49.46
CA ASN A 599 -12.15 -3.95 -50.81
C ASN A 599 -13.20 -2.85 -50.84
N ASP A 600 -14.11 -2.83 -49.86
CA ASP A 600 -15.09 -1.76 -49.65
C ASP A 600 -15.20 -1.43 -48.15
N PRO A 601 -14.55 -0.34 -47.70
CA PRO A 601 -14.58 0.08 -46.28
C PRO A 601 -15.98 0.42 -45.76
N LYS A 602 -16.98 0.60 -46.66
CA LYS A 602 -18.36 0.91 -46.31
C LYS A 602 -19.30 -0.26 -46.56
N ASP A 603 -18.76 -1.47 -46.76
CA ASP A 603 -19.56 -2.67 -46.95
C ASP A 603 -20.47 -2.91 -45.73
N PRO A 604 -21.80 -2.90 -45.92
CA PRO A 604 -22.75 -3.03 -44.82
C PRO A 604 -22.59 -4.29 -43.99
N HIS A 605 -22.32 -5.42 -44.65
CA HIS A 605 -22.23 -6.72 -44.00
C HIS A 605 -20.91 -6.84 -43.23
N GLY A 606 -19.80 -6.40 -43.85
CA GLY A 606 -18.48 -6.32 -43.25
C GLY A 606 -18.47 -5.46 -41.98
N LEU A 607 -19.06 -4.27 -42.00
CA LEU A 607 -19.12 -3.36 -40.85
C LEU A 607 -19.91 -3.98 -39.69
N ASN A 608 -21.07 -4.58 -39.99
CA ASN A 608 -21.86 -5.28 -39.00
C ASN A 608 -21.11 -6.48 -38.41
N CYS A 609 -20.38 -7.24 -39.23
CA CYS A 609 -19.64 -8.42 -38.78
C CYS A 609 -18.39 -8.08 -37.97
N LEU A 610 -17.68 -6.99 -38.29
CA LEU A 610 -16.63 -6.47 -37.42
C LEU A 610 -17.21 -6.04 -36.06
N GLY A 611 -18.39 -5.41 -36.07
CA GLY A 611 -19.12 -5.11 -34.85
C GLY A 611 -19.52 -6.35 -34.05
N GLU A 612 -19.92 -7.44 -34.70
CA GLU A 612 -20.18 -8.71 -34.00
C GLU A 612 -18.92 -9.33 -33.42
N PHE A 613 -17.80 -9.30 -34.15
CA PHE A 613 -16.53 -9.78 -33.64
C PHE A 613 -16.16 -9.08 -32.32
N ILE A 614 -16.27 -7.75 -32.26
CA ILE A 614 -15.96 -6.97 -31.07
C ILE A 614 -16.90 -7.32 -29.92
N LEU A 615 -18.22 -7.36 -30.14
CA LEU A 615 -19.18 -7.69 -29.09
C LEU A 615 -18.92 -9.09 -28.53
N ARG A 616 -18.78 -10.09 -29.39
CA ARG A 616 -18.72 -11.51 -28.98
C ARG A 616 -17.46 -11.84 -28.21
N ASN A 617 -16.40 -11.07 -28.44
CA ASN A 617 -15.13 -11.23 -27.74
C ASN A 617 -14.97 -10.22 -26.59
N GLY A 618 -15.98 -9.39 -26.28
CA GLY A 618 -15.92 -8.43 -25.18
C GLY A 618 -14.83 -7.36 -25.35
N LEU A 619 -14.64 -6.87 -26.58
CA LEU A 619 -13.54 -5.96 -26.93
C LEU A 619 -13.90 -4.47 -26.83
N ASP A 620 -15.12 -4.12 -26.41
CA ASP A 620 -15.57 -2.73 -26.28
C ASP A 620 -14.84 -1.96 -25.17
N SER A 621 -14.40 -2.64 -24.13
CA SER A 621 -13.63 -2.08 -23.00
C SER A 621 -12.19 -2.60 -23.01
N MET A 622 -11.60 -2.77 -24.19
CA MET A 622 -10.24 -3.31 -24.31
C MET A 622 -9.22 -2.30 -23.75
N PRO A 623 -8.38 -2.69 -22.76
CA PRO A 623 -7.39 -1.78 -22.17
C PRO A 623 -6.33 -1.26 -23.17
N LEU A 624 -6.19 -1.90 -24.35
CA LEU A 624 -5.27 -1.48 -25.41
C LEU A 624 -5.61 -0.11 -26.02
N GLU A 625 -6.85 0.34 -25.86
CA GLU A 625 -7.34 1.61 -26.41
C GLU A 625 -7.40 2.73 -25.36
N GLU A 626 -7.08 2.40 -24.11
CA GLU A 626 -7.00 3.38 -23.03
C GLU A 626 -5.68 4.15 -23.08
N ALA A 627 -5.77 5.47 -23.18
CA ALA A 627 -4.61 6.34 -23.08
C ALA A 627 -4.04 6.29 -21.65
N ARG A 628 -2.72 6.15 -21.53
CA ARG A 628 -2.05 6.19 -20.24
C ARG A 628 -1.87 7.61 -19.74
N SER A 629 -1.89 7.80 -18.43
CA SER A 629 -1.70 9.11 -17.78
C SER A 629 -0.42 9.78 -18.24
N ALA A 630 -0.48 11.08 -18.51
CA ALA A 630 0.65 11.86 -18.98
C ALA A 630 1.88 11.69 -18.07
N GLY A 631 3.04 11.45 -18.69
CA GLY A 631 4.30 11.25 -17.99
C GLY A 631 4.56 9.81 -17.53
N SER A 632 3.55 8.94 -17.49
CA SER A 632 3.75 7.50 -17.20
C SER A 632 4.44 6.77 -18.36
N LEU A 633 5.07 5.63 -18.07
CA LEU A 633 5.60 4.73 -19.09
C LEU A 633 4.48 4.33 -20.06
N GLY A 634 4.74 4.41 -21.37
CA GLY A 634 3.78 4.10 -22.43
C GLY A 634 2.75 5.21 -22.68
N SER A 635 3.02 6.45 -22.27
CA SER A 635 2.10 7.60 -22.46
C SER A 635 2.38 8.42 -23.72
N THR A 636 3.45 8.12 -24.46
CA THR A 636 3.68 8.71 -25.79
C THR A 636 2.65 8.22 -26.82
N ALA A 637 2.61 8.85 -27.99
CA ALA A 637 1.68 8.46 -29.05
C ALA A 637 1.91 7.01 -29.50
N SER A 638 0.80 6.30 -29.77
CA SER A 638 0.87 4.93 -30.30
C SER A 638 1.57 4.90 -31.65
N GLY A 639 2.38 3.85 -31.89
CA GLY A 639 3.00 3.59 -33.19
C GLY A 639 2.03 3.16 -34.29
N PHE A 640 0.73 3.05 -34.00
CA PHE A 640 -0.31 2.78 -35.00
C PHE A 640 -1.01 4.07 -35.43
N SER A 641 -1.21 4.22 -36.74
CA SER A 641 -2.02 5.31 -37.31
C SER A 641 -3.50 4.93 -37.41
N GLY A 642 -4.36 5.94 -37.49
CA GLY A 642 -5.81 5.77 -37.69
C GLY A 642 -6.61 5.73 -36.39
N GLU A 643 -7.90 6.05 -36.51
CA GLU A 643 -8.85 5.95 -35.43
C GLU A 643 -9.26 4.50 -35.21
N THR A 644 -9.55 4.18 -33.96
CA THR A 644 -10.01 2.85 -33.59
C THR A 644 -11.49 2.72 -33.93
N PHE A 645 -11.84 1.66 -34.66
CA PHE A 645 -13.21 1.36 -35.04
C PHE A 645 -14.11 1.20 -33.81
N SER A 646 -15.20 1.95 -33.77
CA SER A 646 -16.28 1.74 -32.83
C SER A 646 -17.45 1.00 -33.49
N ARG A 647 -18.13 0.14 -32.72
CA ARG A 647 -19.31 -0.57 -33.24
C ARG A 647 -20.43 0.41 -33.60
N LEU A 648 -20.59 1.48 -32.81
CA LEU A 648 -21.64 2.48 -33.03
C LEU A 648 -21.45 3.20 -34.37
N GLU A 649 -20.25 3.70 -34.66
CA GLU A 649 -19.96 4.36 -35.94
C GLU A 649 -20.12 3.40 -37.11
N GLY A 650 -19.69 2.15 -36.96
CA GLY A 650 -19.94 1.09 -37.93
C GLY A 650 -21.43 0.94 -38.24
N TYR A 651 -22.28 0.81 -37.21
CA TYR A 651 -23.73 0.72 -37.39
C TYR A 651 -24.32 1.98 -38.01
N GLN A 652 -23.87 3.18 -37.62
CA GLN A 652 -24.32 4.44 -38.19
C GLN A 652 -24.00 4.55 -39.69
N GLN A 653 -22.82 4.09 -40.12
CA GLN A 653 -22.46 4.04 -41.54
C GLN A 653 -23.40 3.11 -42.32
N VAL A 654 -23.74 1.94 -41.77
CA VAL A 654 -24.71 1.02 -42.40
C VAL A 654 -26.11 1.64 -42.48
N ILE A 655 -26.56 2.32 -41.41
CA ILE A 655 -27.87 3.00 -41.36
C ILE A 655 -27.94 4.10 -42.42
N ALA A 656 -26.88 4.90 -42.55
CA ALA A 656 -26.79 6.02 -43.49
C ALA A 656 -26.63 5.56 -44.95
N ASN A 657 -26.09 4.36 -45.20
CA ASN A 657 -25.84 3.86 -46.55
C ASN A 657 -27.15 3.55 -47.29
N PRO A 658 -27.54 4.29 -48.34
CA PRO A 658 -28.81 4.07 -49.05
C PRO A 658 -28.85 2.75 -49.82
N LYS A 659 -27.69 2.17 -50.15
CA LYS A 659 -27.54 0.90 -50.87
C LYS A 659 -27.44 -0.31 -49.93
N ALA A 660 -27.43 -0.10 -48.61
CA ALA A 660 -27.29 -1.21 -47.68
C ALA A 660 -28.47 -2.21 -47.84
N PRO A 661 -28.20 -3.52 -47.91
CA PRO A 661 -29.23 -4.53 -47.96
C PRO A 661 -30.20 -4.39 -46.79
N ARG A 662 -31.44 -4.82 -47.02
CA ARG A 662 -32.55 -4.66 -46.08
C ARG A 662 -32.21 -5.21 -44.69
N ASP A 663 -31.65 -6.41 -44.65
CA ASP A 663 -31.36 -7.11 -43.40
C ASP A 663 -30.15 -6.49 -42.66
N ASP A 664 -29.11 -6.09 -43.37
CA ASP A 664 -27.95 -5.42 -42.77
C ASP A 664 -28.35 -4.08 -42.14
N LYS A 665 -29.23 -3.32 -42.80
CA LYS A 665 -29.75 -2.06 -42.26
C LYS A 665 -30.67 -2.28 -41.05
N ALA A 666 -31.56 -3.27 -41.11
CA ALA A 666 -32.40 -3.64 -39.97
C ALA A 666 -31.56 -4.07 -38.76
N TYR A 667 -30.51 -4.85 -39.01
CA TYR A 667 -29.58 -5.31 -37.99
C TYR A 667 -28.79 -4.17 -37.36
N ALA A 668 -28.22 -3.28 -38.18
CA ALA A 668 -27.47 -2.11 -37.70
C ALA A 668 -28.34 -1.20 -36.81
N LEU A 669 -29.59 -0.92 -37.21
CA LEU A 669 -30.56 -0.18 -36.37
C LEU A 669 -30.78 -0.86 -35.02
N PHE A 670 -31.01 -2.18 -35.03
CA PHE A 670 -31.19 -2.97 -33.82
C PHE A 670 -29.97 -2.91 -32.89
N ARG A 671 -28.76 -3.00 -33.45
CA ARG A 671 -27.53 -2.98 -32.65
C ARG A 671 -27.17 -1.60 -32.15
N ALA A 672 -27.32 -0.56 -32.96
CA ALA A 672 -27.10 0.83 -32.56
C ALA A 672 -28.00 1.23 -31.37
N ILE A 673 -29.25 0.76 -31.31
CA ILE A 673 -30.13 1.01 -30.16
C ILE A 673 -29.70 0.19 -28.94
N ASN A 674 -29.27 -1.06 -29.12
CA ASN A 674 -28.79 -1.90 -28.01
C ASN A 674 -27.43 -1.49 -27.45
N CYS A 675 -26.68 -0.61 -28.13
CA CYS A 675 -25.49 0.03 -27.55
C CYS A 675 -25.79 0.78 -26.25
N TYR A 676 -27.05 1.16 -26.04
CA TYR A 676 -27.52 1.90 -24.87
C TYR A 676 -28.21 1.01 -23.83
N ALA A 677 -28.29 -0.29 -24.06
CA ALA A 677 -28.97 -1.22 -23.17
C ALA A 677 -28.03 -1.73 -22.05
N PRO A 678 -28.52 -1.94 -20.81
CA PRO A 678 -29.76 -1.44 -20.24
C PRO A 678 -29.59 -0.08 -19.52
N SER A 679 -28.37 0.48 -19.49
CA SER A 679 -28.03 1.63 -18.64
C SER A 679 -28.43 2.99 -19.21
N GLY A 680 -28.69 3.08 -20.52
CA GLY A 680 -28.87 4.32 -21.26
C GLY A 680 -27.56 4.97 -21.72
N TYR A 681 -26.39 4.46 -21.30
CA TYR A 681 -25.06 4.93 -21.71
C TYR A 681 -24.54 4.14 -22.91
N ASN A 682 -23.77 4.80 -23.78
CA ASN A 682 -23.13 4.13 -24.92
C ASN A 682 -22.06 3.13 -24.44
N SER A 683 -22.24 1.85 -24.81
CA SER A 683 -21.29 0.75 -24.54
C SER A 683 -20.60 0.21 -25.79
N CYS A 684 -20.75 0.87 -26.94
CA CYS A 684 -20.25 0.42 -28.25
C CYS A 684 -19.01 1.20 -28.75
N GLY A 685 -18.48 2.12 -27.93
CA GLY A 685 -17.49 3.11 -28.34
C GLY A 685 -18.05 4.20 -29.27
N GLY A 686 -17.19 5.13 -29.66
CA GLY A 686 -17.54 6.29 -30.51
C GLY A 686 -18.30 7.38 -29.76
N GLU A 687 -18.67 8.45 -30.47
CA GLU A 687 -19.42 9.56 -29.90
C GLU A 687 -20.85 9.16 -29.50
N ASP A 688 -21.29 9.57 -28.31
CA ASP A 688 -22.66 9.37 -27.84
C ASP A 688 -23.66 10.15 -28.72
N VAL A 689 -24.87 9.60 -28.89
CA VAL A 689 -25.96 10.25 -29.63
C VAL A 689 -27.14 10.61 -28.74
N ASP A 690 -27.79 11.73 -29.05
CA ASP A 690 -28.99 12.17 -28.35
C ASP A 690 -30.11 11.12 -28.39
N LYS A 691 -30.91 11.08 -27.31
CA LYS A 691 -32.10 10.21 -27.22
C LYS A 691 -33.07 10.41 -28.39
N ALA A 692 -33.12 11.60 -28.98
CA ALA A 692 -33.92 11.88 -30.16
C ALA A 692 -33.46 11.08 -31.40
N VAL A 693 -32.15 10.94 -31.60
CA VAL A 693 -31.56 10.14 -32.68
C VAL A 693 -31.89 8.65 -32.46
N ARG A 694 -31.72 8.15 -31.24
CA ARG A 694 -32.07 6.77 -30.85
C ARG A 694 -33.54 6.46 -31.10
N LYS A 695 -34.43 7.40 -30.74
CA LYS A 695 -35.87 7.34 -31.03
C LYS A 695 -36.16 7.32 -32.53
N GLY A 696 -35.39 8.09 -33.32
CA GLY A 696 -35.44 8.08 -34.78
C GLY A 696 -35.13 6.69 -35.34
N TRP A 697 -34.02 6.08 -34.92
CA TRP A 697 -33.64 4.72 -35.31
C TRP A 697 -34.70 3.70 -34.92
N PHE A 698 -35.26 3.80 -33.71
CA PHE A 698 -36.32 2.89 -33.26
C PHE A 698 -37.57 2.99 -34.13
N ARG A 699 -38.01 4.21 -34.46
CA ARG A 699 -39.15 4.43 -35.36
C ARG A 699 -38.86 3.89 -36.76
N GLN A 700 -37.65 4.09 -37.27
CA GLN A 700 -37.23 3.56 -38.56
C GLN A 700 -37.28 2.03 -38.58
N LEU A 701 -36.77 1.37 -37.53
CA LEU A 701 -36.82 -0.09 -37.38
C LEU A 701 -38.27 -0.59 -37.30
N LYS A 702 -39.12 0.07 -36.49
CA LYS A 702 -40.52 -0.34 -36.25
C LYS A 702 -41.49 -0.02 -37.39
N SER A 703 -41.15 0.89 -38.29
CA SER A 703 -41.98 1.20 -39.46
C SER A 703 -41.49 0.51 -40.71
N GLY A 704 -40.18 0.56 -40.97
CA GLY A 704 -39.58 0.05 -42.20
C GLY A 704 -39.17 -1.42 -42.15
N PHE A 705 -38.99 -2.01 -40.96
CA PHE A 705 -38.37 -3.34 -40.78
C PHE A 705 -39.04 -4.19 -39.69
N ALA A 706 -40.31 -3.92 -39.36
CA ALA A 706 -41.05 -4.59 -38.28
C ALA A 706 -41.29 -6.09 -38.50
N ASP A 707 -41.21 -6.55 -39.74
CA ASP A 707 -41.33 -7.95 -40.14
C ASP A 707 -40.06 -8.76 -39.88
N THR A 708 -38.90 -8.11 -39.80
CA THR A 708 -37.62 -8.74 -39.48
C THR A 708 -37.59 -9.23 -38.03
N GLN A 709 -36.76 -10.25 -37.74
CA GLN A 709 -36.61 -10.76 -36.37
C GLN A 709 -36.16 -9.66 -35.37
N TRP A 710 -35.31 -8.74 -35.82
CA TRP A 710 -34.78 -7.64 -35.01
C TRP A 710 -35.83 -6.57 -34.74
N GLY A 711 -36.64 -6.23 -35.75
CA GLY A 711 -37.78 -5.33 -35.59
C GLY A 711 -38.84 -5.89 -34.64
N LYS A 712 -39.05 -7.22 -34.64
CA LYS A 712 -39.96 -7.90 -33.71
C LYS A 712 -39.42 -7.94 -32.28
N SER A 713 -38.14 -8.24 -32.10
CA SER A 713 -37.54 -8.47 -30.77
C SER A 713 -37.22 -7.20 -30.00
N LEU A 714 -36.90 -6.09 -30.66
CA LEU A 714 -36.51 -4.86 -29.96
C LEU A 714 -37.71 -4.19 -29.28
N GLN A 715 -37.76 -4.17 -27.95
CA GLN A 715 -38.90 -3.63 -27.20
C GLN A 715 -38.76 -2.14 -26.87
N TYR A 716 -37.54 -1.69 -26.56
CA TYR A 716 -37.27 -0.36 -26.03
C TYR A 716 -36.27 0.40 -26.91
N TYR A 717 -36.29 1.73 -26.78
CA TYR A 717 -35.19 2.60 -27.19
C TYR A 717 -34.68 3.28 -25.92
N TRP A 718 -33.50 2.84 -25.46
CA TRP A 718 -32.91 3.20 -24.17
C TRP A 718 -32.55 4.69 -24.11
#